data_AF-A0A182NGV1-F1
#
_entry.id   AF-A0A182NGV1-F1
#
_cell.length_a   1.000
_cell.length_b   1.000
_cell.length_c   1.000
_cell.angle_alpha   90.00
_cell.angle_beta   90.00
_cell.angle_gamma   90.00
#
_symmetry.space_group_name_H-M   'P 1'
#
loop_
_entity.id
_entity.type
_entity.pdbx_description
1 polymer ?
#
loop_
_entity_poly.entity_id
_entity_poly.type
_entity_poly.pdbx_seq_one_letter_code
_entity_poly.pdbx_strand_id
1 'polypeptide(L)'
;MSNCEENDENVLLAIAEIFDAIADGDEQALARCLESSTIGTMLQFEATYGATPLAYLVEAADVSHLGLVRRLLRSGLCDCEATDSKGRTVLARLAHAHNAHPAFVESIIQLVIEGADDATACFRMLKHNSTELFRTFLALRPMDEARLFQSLTSALTQLSVKRLLIAPELQVFALWKLADYGYRHLSGDWTGNDTDEWRHHIEVVIDCWSAIDRQYDTRKYEDVDDRLLHRLHVIHNHLYFLQHKPFLAYLPMQKVQAIDATNGHSDALIKELMKRVKQIDKRWTEKKMQELKAIHSAARDHLIAQITHRLEHAAHPQNVADRLIALSKQADCAGTIAAVIVASERFDLEHLMRGKDRRTGRRLAKCYTQMKQFYSLHKVIVAFSRIAEAAPANTAVFLNSLRRAVMVLGEAMKNTKSTPNMPNGRVEEAMNRMLTEQFSAMNIFHRDRYARGYSLTRLRVTDELERTVFREIPEHKAVIGAVLHLLYILALANIRRSFYGTLLRCGTLETLRALLMYVGEKDTILPLQHESVQIVQEYFTYVEALFAELRENEVSQTAQFAHIDGQLKLQCSMFEELQAMLDIEKSFDFQSLRKSCFSCNDLATVRRMFHWKMESYHPNRLLETICTKWDASIAKLSYVQELDWRLKWIDPTTISCKLGMLQVALSSADEDYCLSRTRELVESIGVADSVDEQALHMLRDMLRPYYENIFLLPSKWKVLETFCAHRQLLWDKSLARKLRLRDQEHLQALFDNRRTMLRAILEQYGVATADVLYVAVVILTDNILASLEYLQLELCEMLTAVGYFGDSFHYMKHRIPMIQGKNYRNLLAHDSLSYNLLTASGDSKLVINAFVFAQTDVRLFERQSNETVHLNFPTLQDTYRWVEEQQQLLAALKKDDLAQAMQTLISCPISD
;
A
#
# COMPACT_ATOMS: atom_id res chain seq x y z
N MET A 1 3.04 12.84 -60.30
CA MET A 1 4.52 12.94 -60.36
C MET A 1 4.93 14.40 -60.21
N SER A 2 4.55 15.32 -61.10
CA SER A 2 4.88 16.77 -60.96
C SER A 2 4.62 17.39 -59.57
N ASN A 3 3.44 17.17 -58.97
CA ASN A 3 3.09 17.80 -57.68
C ASN A 3 3.81 17.24 -56.44
N CYS A 4 4.66 16.22 -56.56
CA CYS A 4 5.46 15.74 -55.43
C CYS A 4 6.82 16.43 -55.38
N GLU A 5 7.44 16.66 -56.54
CA GLU A 5 8.78 17.25 -56.65
C GLU A 5 8.78 18.74 -56.30
N GLU A 6 7.77 19.51 -56.73
CA GLU A 6 7.60 20.92 -56.33
C GLU A 6 7.40 21.12 -54.81
N ASN A 7 6.89 20.10 -54.10
CA ASN A 7 6.61 20.22 -52.68
C ASN A 7 7.89 19.99 -51.84
N ASP A 8 8.77 19.08 -52.28
CA ASP A 8 10.06 18.83 -51.63
C ASP A 8 11.04 19.99 -51.83
N GLU A 9 11.12 20.60 -53.03
CA GLU A 9 12.01 21.77 -53.26
C GLU A 9 11.63 22.98 -52.38
N ASN A 10 10.33 23.26 -52.20
CA ASN A 10 9.88 24.36 -51.34
C ASN A 10 10.15 24.10 -49.84
N VAL A 11 10.05 22.84 -49.39
CA VAL A 11 10.42 22.49 -48.00
C VAL A 11 11.94 22.56 -47.80
N LEU A 12 12.74 22.12 -48.78
CA LEU A 12 14.20 22.24 -48.75
C LEU A 12 14.67 23.70 -48.71
N LEU A 13 14.00 24.60 -49.45
CA LEU A 13 14.26 26.04 -49.38
C LEU A 13 13.92 26.60 -47.98
N ALA A 14 12.75 26.27 -47.44
CA ALA A 14 12.31 26.77 -46.13
C ALA A 14 13.25 26.33 -44.98
N ILE A 15 13.79 25.10 -45.00
CA ILE A 15 14.75 24.68 -43.96
C ILE A 15 16.11 25.37 -44.10
N ALA A 16 16.52 25.74 -45.32
CA ALA A 16 17.74 26.51 -45.55
C ALA A 16 17.57 27.96 -45.07
N GLU A 17 16.44 28.61 -45.35
CA GLU A 17 16.14 29.96 -44.86
C GLU A 17 16.08 30.03 -43.31
N ILE A 18 15.57 28.98 -42.65
CA ILE A 18 15.62 28.85 -41.18
C ILE A 18 17.06 28.69 -40.69
N PHE A 19 17.88 27.88 -41.36
CA PHE A 19 19.29 27.66 -41.02
C PHE A 19 20.09 28.96 -41.13
N ASP A 20 19.98 29.66 -42.26
CA ASP A 20 20.69 30.91 -42.53
C ASP A 20 20.28 32.00 -41.53
N ALA A 21 18.97 32.15 -41.26
CA ALA A 21 18.49 33.12 -40.27
C ALA A 21 18.97 32.84 -38.83
N ILE A 22 19.20 31.57 -38.48
CA ILE A 22 19.81 31.18 -37.19
C ILE A 22 21.32 31.48 -37.21
N ALA A 23 22.03 31.19 -38.31
CA ALA A 23 23.47 31.38 -38.43
C ALA A 23 23.89 32.87 -38.47
N ASP A 24 23.10 33.72 -39.15
CA ASP A 24 23.31 35.17 -39.24
C ASP A 24 22.75 35.94 -38.02
N GLY A 25 21.92 35.27 -37.21
CA GLY A 25 21.28 35.87 -36.03
C GLY A 25 20.13 36.83 -36.34
N ASP A 26 19.51 36.75 -37.52
CA ASP A 26 18.43 37.64 -37.94
C ASP A 26 17.04 37.18 -37.42
N GLU A 27 16.62 37.80 -36.31
CA GLU A 27 15.28 37.59 -35.73
C GLU A 27 14.12 37.91 -36.68
N GLN A 28 14.28 38.83 -37.63
CA GLN A 28 13.22 39.24 -38.57
C GLN A 28 13.14 38.32 -39.78
N ALA A 29 14.26 37.79 -40.27
CA ALA A 29 14.25 36.68 -41.22
C ALA A 29 13.61 35.44 -40.57
N LEU A 30 14.07 35.04 -39.38
CA LEU A 30 13.56 33.86 -38.69
C LEU A 30 12.05 33.95 -38.41
N ALA A 31 11.55 35.12 -37.98
CA ALA A 31 10.12 35.33 -37.78
C ALA A 31 9.30 35.10 -39.05
N ARG A 32 9.74 35.64 -40.20
CA ARG A 32 9.06 35.46 -41.49
C ARG A 32 9.06 34.00 -41.96
N CYS A 33 10.17 33.29 -41.77
CA CYS A 33 10.26 31.86 -42.12
C CYS A 33 9.32 31.00 -41.26
N LEU A 34 9.15 31.35 -39.98
CA LEU A 34 8.29 30.61 -39.06
C LEU A 34 6.79 30.82 -39.36
N GLU A 35 6.38 31.98 -39.89
CA GLU A 35 4.98 32.26 -40.28
C GLU A 35 4.46 31.34 -41.40
N SER A 36 5.34 30.85 -42.28
CA SER A 36 5.02 29.91 -43.37
C SER A 36 5.41 28.45 -43.08
N SER A 37 6.03 28.18 -41.93
CA SER A 37 6.55 26.86 -41.57
C SER A 37 5.51 25.92 -40.96
N THR A 38 5.78 24.62 -41.02
CA THR A 38 4.94 23.57 -40.42
C THR A 38 5.77 22.59 -39.59
N ILE A 39 5.11 21.69 -38.85
CA ILE A 39 5.78 20.56 -38.18
C ILE A 39 6.56 19.70 -39.19
N GLY A 40 6.04 19.52 -40.42
CA GLY A 40 6.77 18.83 -41.49
C GLY A 40 8.09 19.52 -41.85
N THR A 41 8.10 20.86 -41.88
CA THR A 41 9.32 21.67 -42.07
C THR A 41 10.32 21.42 -40.94
N MET A 42 9.87 21.36 -39.68
CA MET A 42 10.74 21.10 -38.53
C MET A 42 11.32 19.68 -38.53
N LEU A 43 10.51 18.68 -38.88
CA LEU A 43 10.95 17.28 -39.00
C LEU A 43 11.94 17.10 -40.16
N GLN A 44 11.72 17.79 -41.29
CA GLN A 44 12.66 17.75 -42.41
C GLN A 44 13.97 18.50 -42.10
N PHE A 45 13.91 19.58 -41.32
CA PHE A 45 15.10 20.24 -40.78
C PHE A 45 15.88 19.26 -39.88
N GLU A 46 15.23 18.59 -38.95
CA GLU A 46 15.86 17.60 -38.05
C GLU A 46 16.46 16.41 -38.83
N ALA A 47 15.76 15.91 -39.85
CA ALA A 47 16.26 14.85 -40.73
C ALA A 47 17.48 15.28 -41.56
N THR A 48 17.60 16.57 -41.89
CA THR A 48 18.68 17.12 -42.74
C THR A 48 19.90 17.53 -41.91
N TYR A 49 19.70 18.21 -40.77
CA TYR A 49 20.76 18.76 -39.94
C TYR A 49 21.07 17.93 -38.67
N GLY A 50 20.30 16.87 -38.40
CA GLY A 50 20.49 15.96 -37.26
C GLY A 50 20.05 16.51 -35.90
N ALA A 51 19.43 17.69 -35.86
CA ALA A 51 18.93 18.36 -34.67
C ALA A 51 17.76 19.29 -35.04
N THR A 52 16.84 19.55 -34.12
CA THR A 52 15.78 20.57 -34.31
C THR A 52 16.37 21.98 -34.42
N PRO A 53 15.68 22.96 -35.04
CA PRO A 53 16.19 24.34 -35.16
C PRO A 53 16.57 24.96 -33.81
N LEU A 54 15.78 24.69 -32.77
CA LEU A 54 16.08 25.14 -31.40
C LEU A 54 17.30 24.42 -30.82
N ALA A 55 17.43 23.10 -31.00
CA ALA A 55 18.61 22.37 -30.54
C ALA A 55 19.89 22.85 -31.23
N TYR A 56 19.83 23.11 -32.54
CA TYR A 56 20.93 23.62 -33.35
C TYR A 56 21.39 25.02 -32.88
N LEU A 57 20.46 25.98 -32.75
CA LEU A 57 20.74 27.31 -32.22
C LEU A 57 21.42 27.22 -30.84
N VAL A 58 20.87 26.38 -29.95
CA VAL A 58 21.25 26.30 -28.55
C VAL A 58 22.62 25.65 -28.31
N GLU A 59 23.18 24.90 -29.28
CA GLU A 59 24.49 24.25 -29.14
C GLU A 59 25.68 25.23 -29.13
N ALA A 60 25.54 26.41 -29.75
CA ALA A 60 26.60 27.43 -29.84
C ALA A 60 26.19 28.82 -29.32
N ALA A 61 24.94 29.00 -28.93
CA ALA A 61 24.38 30.29 -28.52
C ALA A 61 24.76 30.74 -27.10
N ASP A 62 24.69 32.07 -26.91
CA ASP A 62 24.79 32.77 -25.64
C ASP A 62 23.60 33.71 -25.41
N VAL A 63 23.67 34.55 -24.37
CA VAL A 63 22.63 35.52 -23.98
C VAL A 63 22.20 36.46 -25.13
N SER A 64 23.07 36.77 -26.10
CA SER A 64 22.72 37.64 -27.24
C SER A 64 21.70 36.99 -28.20
N HIS A 65 21.58 35.66 -28.17
CA HIS A 65 20.71 34.88 -29.05
C HIS A 65 19.30 34.63 -28.46
N LEU A 66 18.98 35.19 -27.28
CA LEU A 66 17.70 34.97 -26.60
C LEU A 66 16.47 35.40 -27.42
N GLY A 67 16.62 36.39 -28.30
CA GLY A 67 15.55 36.81 -29.21
C GLY A 67 15.16 35.72 -30.20
N LEU A 68 16.15 35.06 -30.81
CA LEU A 68 15.96 33.91 -31.71
C LEU A 68 15.30 32.73 -30.98
N VAL A 69 15.77 32.41 -29.76
CA VAL A 69 15.15 31.39 -28.90
C VAL A 69 13.68 31.73 -28.62
N ARG A 70 13.39 33.00 -28.29
CA ARG A 70 12.02 33.48 -28.05
C ARG A 70 11.15 33.37 -29.31
N ARG A 71 11.68 33.64 -30.51
CA ARG A 71 10.96 33.47 -31.79
C ARG A 71 10.60 32.01 -32.04
N LEU A 72 11.56 31.09 -31.89
CA LEU A 72 11.33 29.66 -32.06
C LEU A 72 10.28 29.12 -31.09
N LEU A 73 10.38 29.45 -29.79
CA LEU A 73 9.40 29.01 -28.79
C LEU A 73 8.01 29.61 -29.00
N ARG A 74 7.91 30.90 -29.35
CA ARG A 74 6.62 31.56 -29.61
C ARG A 74 5.94 31.09 -30.90
N SER A 75 6.65 30.45 -31.82
CA SER A 75 6.03 29.85 -33.02
C SER A 75 5.13 28.65 -32.72
N GLY A 76 5.34 27.97 -31.58
CA GLY A 76 4.68 26.69 -31.28
C GLY A 76 5.13 25.51 -32.17
N LEU A 77 6.06 25.72 -33.10
CA LEU A 77 6.65 24.68 -33.96
C LEU A 77 7.88 24.01 -33.32
N CYS A 78 8.53 24.69 -32.38
CA CYS A 78 9.68 24.21 -31.61
C CYS A 78 9.38 24.28 -30.11
N ASP A 79 9.83 23.28 -29.36
CA ASP A 79 9.81 23.29 -27.89
C ASP A 79 11.18 22.92 -27.29
N CYS A 80 11.35 23.19 -26.00
CA CYS A 80 12.53 22.80 -25.24
C CYS A 80 12.54 21.30 -24.84
N GLU A 81 11.55 20.52 -25.24
CA GLU A 81 11.32 19.13 -24.83
C GLU A 81 11.83 18.11 -25.86
N ALA A 82 12.04 18.52 -27.11
CA ALA A 82 12.75 17.73 -28.13
C ALA A 82 14.04 17.10 -27.58
N THR A 83 14.16 15.77 -27.73
CA THR A 83 15.23 14.96 -27.11
C THR A 83 16.34 14.57 -28.09
N ASP A 84 17.58 14.54 -27.62
CA ASP A 84 18.68 13.90 -28.35
C ASP A 84 18.57 12.36 -28.40
N SER A 85 19.50 11.71 -29.10
CA SER A 85 19.63 10.24 -29.17
C SER A 85 19.91 9.54 -27.82
N LYS A 86 20.06 10.30 -26.72
CA LYS A 86 20.18 9.82 -25.34
C LYS A 86 18.95 10.15 -24.49
N GLY A 87 17.87 10.65 -25.10
CA GLY A 87 16.62 11.00 -24.43
C GLY A 87 16.67 12.30 -23.63
N ARG A 88 17.67 13.16 -23.83
CA ARG A 88 17.84 14.41 -23.07
C ARG A 88 17.25 15.58 -23.84
N THR A 89 16.34 16.31 -23.19
CA THR A 89 15.68 17.49 -23.78
C THR A 89 16.68 18.64 -24.04
N VAL A 90 16.37 19.55 -24.97
CA VAL A 90 17.24 20.71 -25.30
C VAL A 90 17.65 21.49 -24.05
N LEU A 91 16.70 21.79 -23.16
CA LEU A 91 16.98 22.54 -21.94
C LEU A 91 17.74 21.72 -20.88
N ALA A 92 17.52 20.40 -20.80
CA ALA A 92 18.31 19.52 -19.95
C ALA A 92 19.77 19.41 -20.44
N ARG A 93 20.00 19.36 -21.76
CA ARG A 93 21.35 19.36 -22.35
C ARG A 93 22.12 20.63 -21.99
N LEU A 94 21.47 21.79 -22.07
CA LEU A 94 22.02 23.08 -21.64
C LEU A 94 22.48 23.07 -20.18
N ALA A 95 21.61 22.64 -19.25
CA ALA A 95 21.95 22.60 -17.83
C ALA A 95 23.14 21.65 -17.52
N HIS A 96 23.25 20.54 -18.26
CA HIS A 96 24.38 19.61 -18.14
C HIS A 96 25.68 20.08 -18.81
N ALA A 97 25.64 21.05 -19.73
CA ALA A 97 26.81 21.63 -20.37
C ALA A 97 27.49 22.66 -19.45
N HIS A 98 28.06 22.17 -18.34
CA HIS A 98 28.79 23.00 -17.38
C HIS A 98 29.87 23.86 -18.08
N ASN A 99 29.85 25.16 -17.78
CA ASN A 99 30.83 26.21 -18.11
C ASN A 99 30.70 27.01 -19.43
N ALA A 100 29.58 26.94 -20.16
CA ALA A 100 29.31 27.94 -21.21
C ALA A 100 28.66 29.22 -20.62
N HIS A 101 27.33 29.20 -20.39
CA HIS A 101 26.58 30.42 -20.03
C HIS A 101 25.46 30.16 -19.01
N PRO A 102 25.73 30.17 -17.68
CA PRO A 102 24.69 30.02 -16.66
C PRO A 102 23.51 30.98 -16.85
N ALA A 103 23.79 32.28 -17.01
CA ALA A 103 22.78 33.32 -17.25
C ALA A 103 21.91 33.09 -18.50
N PHE A 104 22.41 32.36 -19.52
CA PHE A 104 21.63 31.98 -20.69
C PHE A 104 20.64 30.86 -20.36
N VAL A 105 21.07 29.84 -19.63
CA VAL A 105 20.19 28.77 -19.13
C VAL A 105 19.11 29.34 -18.21
N GLU A 106 19.49 30.25 -17.30
CA GLU A 106 18.55 30.95 -16.42
C GLU A 106 17.51 31.76 -17.20
N SER A 107 17.93 32.45 -18.26
CA SER A 107 17.05 33.22 -19.14
C SER A 107 16.09 32.32 -19.94
N ILE A 108 16.55 31.15 -20.41
CA ILE A 108 15.68 30.19 -21.11
C ILE A 108 14.68 29.54 -20.14
N ILE A 109 15.09 29.23 -18.89
CA ILE A 109 14.17 28.78 -17.84
C ILE A 109 13.07 29.84 -17.64
N GLN A 110 13.43 31.13 -17.55
CA GLN A 110 12.46 32.23 -17.42
C GLN A 110 11.49 32.30 -18.61
N LEU A 111 11.95 32.12 -19.85
CA LEU A 111 11.09 32.05 -21.04
C LEU A 111 10.11 30.86 -20.97
N VAL A 112 10.57 29.68 -20.58
CA VAL A 112 9.72 28.47 -20.52
C VAL A 112 8.67 28.57 -19.40
N ILE A 113 8.96 29.26 -18.30
CA ILE A 113 8.00 29.50 -17.20
C ILE A 113 7.28 30.86 -17.29
N GLU A 114 7.44 31.60 -18.39
CA GLU A 114 6.74 32.88 -18.63
C GLU A 114 5.22 32.66 -18.55
N GLY A 115 4.53 33.54 -17.81
CA GLY A 115 3.09 33.45 -17.50
C GLY A 115 2.66 32.33 -16.55
N ALA A 116 3.54 31.38 -16.17
CA ALA A 116 3.15 30.21 -15.39
C ALA A 116 3.07 30.47 -13.87
N ASP A 117 2.01 29.96 -13.23
CA ASP A 117 1.97 29.81 -11.78
C ASP A 117 3.01 28.78 -11.28
N ASP A 118 3.24 28.71 -9.97
CA ASP A 118 4.31 27.87 -9.40
C ASP A 118 4.11 26.37 -9.69
N ALA A 119 2.85 25.91 -9.74
CA ALA A 119 2.50 24.51 -10.03
C ALA A 119 2.77 24.16 -11.51
N THR A 120 2.38 25.04 -12.43
CA THR A 120 2.58 24.91 -13.87
C THR A 120 4.07 25.05 -14.22
N ALA A 121 4.79 25.95 -13.56
CA ALA A 121 6.24 26.09 -13.69
C ALA A 121 6.96 24.81 -13.20
N CYS A 122 6.60 24.28 -12.03
CA CYS A 122 7.08 22.97 -11.57
C CYS A 122 6.77 21.86 -12.59
N PHE A 123 5.55 21.80 -13.13
CA PHE A 123 5.16 20.81 -14.14
C PHE A 123 6.02 20.90 -15.41
N ARG A 124 6.16 22.09 -16.01
CA ARG A 124 7.03 22.32 -17.18
C ARG A 124 8.47 21.89 -16.91
N MET A 125 9.03 22.28 -15.78
CA MET A 125 10.43 21.97 -15.44
C MET A 125 10.66 20.48 -15.15
N LEU A 126 9.70 19.78 -14.54
CA LEU A 126 9.80 18.33 -14.32
C LEU A 126 9.73 17.52 -15.63
N LYS A 127 9.00 18.00 -16.67
CA LYS A 127 8.93 17.32 -17.98
C LYS A 127 10.29 17.21 -18.68
N HIS A 128 11.19 18.18 -18.47
CA HIS A 128 12.55 18.15 -19.04
C HIS A 128 13.44 17.04 -18.48
N ASN A 129 13.00 16.37 -17.41
CA ASN A 129 13.56 15.14 -16.89
C ASN A 129 15.06 15.22 -16.47
N SER A 130 15.46 16.36 -15.91
CA SER A 130 16.82 16.56 -15.36
C SER A 130 16.75 17.14 -13.95
N THR A 131 17.36 16.45 -12.99
CA THR A 131 17.49 16.92 -11.60
C THR A 131 18.24 18.24 -11.51
N GLU A 132 19.29 18.40 -12.32
CA GLU A 132 20.15 19.58 -12.25
C GLU A 132 19.45 20.82 -12.79
N LEU A 133 18.76 20.71 -13.92
CA LEU A 133 17.88 21.76 -14.42
C LEU A 133 16.81 22.13 -13.38
N PHE A 134 16.23 21.14 -12.70
CA PHE A 134 15.22 21.38 -11.67
C PHE A 134 15.80 22.07 -10.43
N ARG A 135 17.04 21.74 -10.00
CA ARG A 135 17.77 22.48 -8.96
C ARG A 135 18.01 23.94 -9.38
N THR A 136 18.45 24.19 -10.62
CA THR A 136 18.63 25.55 -11.16
C THR A 136 17.32 26.35 -11.14
N PHE A 137 16.21 25.75 -11.59
CA PHE A 137 14.88 26.36 -11.52
C PHE A 137 14.49 26.75 -10.09
N LEU A 138 14.69 25.87 -9.10
CA LEU A 138 14.35 26.16 -7.70
C LEU A 138 15.23 27.27 -7.09
N ALA A 139 16.48 27.42 -7.56
CA ALA A 139 17.35 28.53 -7.16
C ALA A 139 16.89 29.88 -7.77
N LEU A 140 16.39 29.85 -9.01
CA LEU A 140 15.89 31.04 -9.72
C LEU A 140 14.52 31.53 -9.23
N ARG A 141 13.63 30.59 -8.89
CA ARG A 141 12.27 30.87 -8.41
C ARG A 141 12.12 30.37 -6.97
N PRO A 142 12.76 31.03 -5.99
CA PRO A 142 12.68 30.63 -4.59
C PRO A 142 11.23 30.71 -4.10
N MET A 143 10.75 29.60 -3.57
CA MET A 143 9.44 29.45 -2.94
C MET A 143 9.64 29.16 -1.45
N ASP A 144 8.71 29.60 -0.60
CA ASP A 144 8.62 29.04 0.75
C ASP A 144 8.27 27.54 0.72
N GLU A 145 8.55 26.83 1.80
CA GLU A 145 8.45 25.37 1.81
C GLU A 145 7.00 24.88 1.56
N ALA A 146 5.98 25.65 1.98
CA ALA A 146 4.58 25.30 1.81
C ALA A 146 4.11 25.48 0.36
N ARG A 147 4.46 26.60 -0.29
CA ARG A 147 4.25 26.82 -1.73
C ARG A 147 4.98 25.80 -2.57
N LEU A 148 6.23 25.47 -2.21
CA LEU A 148 7.00 24.43 -2.90
C LEU A 148 6.31 23.06 -2.77
N PHE A 149 5.88 22.67 -1.55
CA PHE A 149 5.15 21.42 -1.32
C PHE A 149 3.85 21.34 -2.12
N GLN A 150 3.05 22.41 -2.13
CA GLN A 150 1.80 22.49 -2.89
C GLN A 150 2.05 22.37 -4.40
N SER A 151 3.04 23.10 -4.91
CA SER A 151 3.36 23.18 -6.35
C SER A 151 3.96 21.88 -6.87
N LEU A 152 4.89 21.27 -6.13
CA LEU A 152 5.42 19.93 -6.43
C LEU A 152 4.33 18.86 -6.39
N THR A 153 3.45 18.89 -5.37
CA THR A 153 2.33 17.95 -5.27
C THR A 153 1.42 18.06 -6.49
N SER A 154 1.08 19.28 -6.88
CA SER A 154 0.21 19.55 -8.04
C SER A 154 0.84 19.09 -9.35
N ALA A 155 2.11 19.43 -9.58
CA ALA A 155 2.87 19.02 -10.76
C ALA A 155 3.03 17.49 -10.87
N LEU A 156 3.41 16.82 -9.78
CA LEU A 156 3.52 15.36 -9.73
C LEU A 156 2.16 14.67 -9.91
N THR A 157 1.07 15.25 -9.39
CA THR A 157 -0.29 14.76 -9.66
C THR A 157 -0.60 14.86 -11.15
N GLN A 158 -0.29 15.99 -11.79
CA GLN A 158 -0.51 16.19 -13.23
C GLN A 158 0.32 15.24 -14.10
N LEU A 159 1.60 15.04 -13.78
CA LEU A 159 2.45 14.03 -14.44
C LEU A 159 1.85 12.61 -14.28
N SER A 160 1.39 12.25 -13.08
CA SER A 160 0.79 10.94 -12.79
C SER A 160 -0.58 10.74 -13.47
N VAL A 161 -1.37 11.80 -13.67
CA VAL A 161 -2.62 11.77 -14.46
C VAL A 161 -2.33 11.64 -15.95
N LYS A 162 -1.38 12.41 -16.47
CA LYS A 162 -0.94 12.37 -17.89
C LYS A 162 0.00 11.20 -18.21
N ARG A 163 0.32 10.35 -17.24
CA ARG A 163 1.24 9.19 -17.33
C ARG A 163 2.63 9.51 -17.89
N LEU A 164 3.11 10.72 -17.62
CA LEU A 164 4.46 11.15 -17.99
C LEU A 164 5.48 10.56 -17.02
N LEU A 165 6.46 9.83 -17.56
CA LEU A 165 7.54 9.23 -16.78
C LEU A 165 8.65 10.25 -16.51
N ILE A 166 9.19 10.21 -15.30
CA ILE A 166 10.38 10.96 -14.89
C ILE A 166 11.45 9.99 -14.38
N ALA A 167 12.72 10.39 -14.46
CA ALA A 167 13.87 9.61 -14.08
C ALA A 167 13.87 9.34 -12.57
N PRO A 168 14.38 8.17 -12.12
CA PRO A 168 14.39 7.81 -10.71
C PRO A 168 15.07 8.86 -9.81
N GLU A 169 16.12 9.52 -10.29
CA GLU A 169 16.82 10.58 -9.55
C GLU A 169 15.90 11.79 -9.27
N LEU A 170 15.30 12.37 -10.32
CA LEU A 170 14.40 13.50 -10.20
C LEU A 170 13.14 13.15 -9.38
N GLN A 171 12.61 11.92 -9.57
CA GLN A 171 11.49 11.42 -8.78
C GLN A 171 11.81 11.35 -7.29
N VAL A 172 12.96 10.75 -6.93
CA VAL A 172 13.40 10.61 -5.54
C VAL A 172 13.70 11.97 -4.91
N PHE A 173 14.32 12.90 -5.65
CA PHE A 173 14.55 14.27 -5.20
C PHE A 173 13.23 15.00 -4.86
N ALA A 174 12.25 14.95 -5.77
CA ALA A 174 10.96 15.60 -5.56
C ALA A 174 10.16 14.95 -4.41
N LEU A 175 10.15 13.62 -4.31
CA LEU A 175 9.50 12.89 -3.22
C LEU A 175 10.19 13.13 -1.87
N TRP A 176 11.51 13.31 -1.82
CA TRP A 176 12.25 13.70 -0.62
C TRP A 176 11.83 15.08 -0.13
N LYS A 177 11.72 16.08 -1.01
CA LYS A 177 11.21 17.41 -0.64
C LYS A 177 9.80 17.35 -0.04
N LEU A 178 8.92 16.51 -0.60
CA LEU A 178 7.58 16.31 -0.04
C LEU A 178 7.61 15.62 1.34
N ALA A 179 8.43 14.58 1.49
CA ALA A 179 8.55 13.82 2.74
C ALA A 179 9.12 14.67 3.89
N ASP A 180 10.18 15.44 3.62
CA ASP A 180 10.83 16.30 4.61
C ASP A 180 9.90 17.42 5.10
N TYR A 181 9.28 18.17 4.17
CA TYR A 181 8.29 19.18 4.54
C TYR A 181 7.15 18.58 5.37
N GLY A 182 6.55 17.50 4.87
CA GLY A 182 5.36 16.96 5.48
C GLY A 182 5.63 16.26 6.83
N TYR A 183 6.82 15.70 7.04
CA TYR A 183 7.26 15.22 8.34
C TYR A 183 7.38 16.36 9.36
N ARG A 184 7.95 17.50 8.96
CA ARG A 184 8.19 18.66 9.82
C ARG A 184 6.92 19.46 10.14
N HIS A 185 6.02 19.62 9.16
CA HIS A 185 4.94 20.61 9.20
C HIS A 185 3.51 20.03 9.16
N LEU A 186 3.31 18.77 8.78
CA LEU A 186 1.99 18.14 8.71
C LEU A 186 1.80 17.12 9.86
N SER A 187 2.32 17.48 11.04
CA SER A 187 2.15 16.78 12.32
C SER A 187 0.80 17.11 12.98
N GLY A 188 0.43 16.33 14.00
CA GLY A 188 -0.80 16.49 14.78
C GLY A 188 -2.08 15.98 14.10
N ASP A 189 -3.20 16.12 14.80
CA ASP A 189 -4.55 15.84 14.27
C ASP A 189 -5.08 17.04 13.49
N TRP A 190 -5.69 16.80 12.32
CA TRP A 190 -6.42 17.84 11.59
C TRP A 190 -7.67 18.30 12.35
N THR A 191 -7.81 19.61 12.58
CA THR A 191 -8.87 20.20 13.41
C THR A 191 -10.12 20.63 12.65
N GLY A 192 -10.07 20.68 11.31
CA GLY A 192 -11.18 21.13 10.47
C GLY A 192 -12.24 20.05 10.24
N ASN A 193 -13.38 20.14 10.93
CA ASN A 193 -14.53 19.26 10.72
C ASN A 193 -15.46 19.79 9.62
N ASP A 194 -15.36 19.24 8.40
CA ASP A 194 -16.49 19.23 7.47
C ASP A 194 -17.37 17.99 7.75
N THR A 195 -18.55 18.26 8.30
CA THR A 195 -19.53 17.24 8.70
C THR A 195 -20.29 16.62 7.52
N ASP A 196 -20.33 17.26 6.36
CA ASP A 196 -21.13 16.84 5.20
C ASP A 196 -20.33 16.42 3.96
N GLU A 197 -19.00 16.58 3.97
CA GLU A 197 -18.04 16.11 2.95
C GLU A 197 -18.29 14.68 2.41
N TRP A 198 -18.86 13.79 3.23
CA TRP A 198 -19.21 12.42 2.81
C TRP A 198 -20.22 12.39 1.65
N ARG A 199 -21.12 13.39 1.54
CA ARG A 199 -22.08 13.51 0.44
C ARG A 199 -21.34 13.73 -0.87
N HIS A 200 -20.37 14.64 -0.88
CA HIS A 200 -19.53 14.92 -2.04
C HIS A 200 -18.76 13.67 -2.51
N HIS A 201 -18.21 12.87 -1.58
CA HIS A 201 -17.58 11.60 -1.95
C HIS A 201 -18.57 10.60 -2.60
N ILE A 202 -19.83 10.53 -2.14
CA ILE A 202 -20.85 9.68 -2.74
C ILE A 202 -21.26 10.21 -4.12
N GLU A 203 -21.48 11.52 -4.26
CA GLU A 203 -21.78 12.18 -5.54
C GLU A 203 -20.70 11.86 -6.59
N VAL A 204 -19.41 12.02 -6.24
CA VAL A 204 -18.31 11.68 -7.14
C VAL A 204 -18.30 10.19 -7.53
N VAL A 205 -18.60 9.28 -6.60
CA VAL A 205 -18.70 7.83 -6.92
C VAL A 205 -19.87 7.56 -7.87
N ILE A 206 -21.03 8.20 -7.66
CA ILE A 206 -22.21 8.09 -8.53
C ILE A 206 -21.93 8.65 -9.92
N ASP A 207 -21.27 9.80 -10.02
CA ASP A 207 -20.91 10.45 -11.30
C ASP A 207 -19.91 9.61 -12.08
N CYS A 208 -18.85 9.12 -11.42
CA CYS A 208 -17.91 8.19 -12.03
C CYS A 208 -18.60 6.91 -12.52
N TRP A 209 -19.45 6.29 -11.70
CA TRP A 209 -20.15 5.08 -12.07
C TRP A 209 -21.14 5.31 -13.23
N SER A 210 -21.85 6.43 -13.22
CA SER A 210 -22.78 6.83 -14.29
C SER A 210 -22.05 7.10 -15.62
N ALA A 211 -20.84 7.67 -15.58
CA ALA A 211 -20.00 7.83 -16.76
C ALA A 211 -19.48 6.47 -17.27
N ILE A 212 -19.12 5.55 -16.36
CA ILE A 212 -18.69 4.19 -16.71
C ILE A 212 -19.83 3.41 -17.38
N ASP A 213 -21.03 3.41 -16.80
CA ASP A 213 -22.23 2.72 -17.31
C ASP A 213 -22.60 3.21 -18.72
N ARG A 214 -22.58 4.52 -18.96
CA ARG A 214 -22.95 5.13 -20.25
C ARG A 214 -21.96 4.88 -21.39
N GLN A 215 -20.67 4.72 -21.09
CA GLN A 215 -19.61 4.68 -22.11
C GLN A 215 -18.91 3.32 -22.23
N TYR A 216 -18.92 2.48 -21.20
CA TYR A 216 -18.04 1.29 -21.10
C TYR A 216 -18.78 -0.05 -20.85
N ASP A 217 -20.13 -0.09 -20.73
CA ASP A 217 -20.90 -1.37 -20.78
C ASP A 217 -21.08 -1.90 -22.23
N THR A 218 -20.03 -1.78 -23.04
CA THR A 218 -19.95 -2.23 -24.43
C THR A 218 -19.56 -3.70 -24.54
N ARG A 219 -18.95 -4.24 -23.47
CA ARG A 219 -18.31 -5.58 -23.38
C ARG A 219 -17.06 -5.76 -24.26
N LYS A 220 -16.50 -4.69 -24.80
CA LYS A 220 -15.21 -4.73 -25.51
C LYS A 220 -14.07 -4.43 -24.54
N TYR A 221 -13.02 -5.25 -24.59
CA TYR A 221 -11.81 -5.01 -23.79
C TYR A 221 -10.92 -3.90 -24.38
N GLU A 222 -11.18 -3.50 -25.63
CA GLU A 222 -10.54 -2.37 -26.30
C GLU A 222 -10.97 -1.00 -25.74
N ASP A 223 -12.10 -0.95 -25.02
CA ASP A 223 -12.59 0.28 -24.38
C ASP A 223 -11.95 0.53 -23.01
N VAL A 224 -10.98 -0.31 -22.58
CA VAL A 224 -10.20 -0.05 -21.36
C VAL A 224 -9.14 1.01 -21.63
N ASP A 225 -9.56 2.28 -21.51
CA ASP A 225 -8.73 3.46 -21.73
C ASP A 225 -8.29 4.14 -20.41
N ASP A 226 -7.57 5.24 -20.56
CA ASP A 226 -7.06 6.01 -19.43
C ASP A 226 -8.15 6.74 -18.64
N ARG A 227 -9.31 7.06 -19.27
CA ARG A 227 -10.48 7.62 -18.58
C ARG A 227 -11.13 6.59 -17.68
N LEU A 228 -11.34 5.35 -18.15
CA LEU A 228 -11.88 4.27 -17.34
C LEU A 228 -10.97 3.99 -16.13
N LEU A 229 -9.66 3.84 -16.36
CA LEU A 229 -8.70 3.57 -15.30
C LEU A 229 -8.59 4.72 -14.29
N HIS A 230 -8.62 5.97 -14.74
CA HIS A 230 -8.68 7.13 -13.85
C HIS A 230 -9.98 7.18 -13.04
N ARG A 231 -11.15 6.95 -13.66
CA ARG A 231 -12.44 6.90 -12.95
C ARG A 231 -12.52 5.78 -11.92
N LEU A 232 -11.97 4.59 -12.22
CA LEU A 232 -11.87 3.49 -11.26
C LEU A 232 -10.96 3.83 -10.07
N HIS A 233 -9.84 4.52 -10.33
CA HIS A 233 -8.94 5.03 -9.28
C HIS A 233 -9.66 6.08 -8.40
N VAL A 234 -10.38 7.03 -9.01
CA VAL A 234 -11.20 8.03 -8.30
C VAL A 234 -12.26 7.34 -7.42
N ILE A 235 -12.99 6.36 -7.95
CA ILE A 235 -13.95 5.56 -7.17
C ILE A 235 -13.27 4.87 -5.99
N HIS A 236 -12.12 4.21 -6.20
CA HIS A 236 -11.36 3.58 -5.10
C HIS A 236 -11.03 4.59 -4.00
N ASN A 237 -10.50 5.76 -4.36
CA ASN A 237 -10.06 6.75 -3.38
C ASN A 237 -11.26 7.31 -2.58
N HIS A 238 -12.36 7.67 -3.24
CA HIS A 238 -13.55 8.17 -2.52
C HIS A 238 -14.25 7.09 -1.67
N LEU A 239 -14.30 5.83 -2.12
CA LEU A 239 -14.78 4.71 -1.29
C LEU A 239 -13.87 4.48 -0.07
N TYR A 240 -12.55 4.60 -0.26
CA TYR A 240 -11.58 4.53 0.83
C TYR A 240 -11.81 5.68 1.84
N PHE A 241 -12.08 6.91 1.40
CA PHE A 241 -12.40 8.01 2.32
C PHE A 241 -13.72 7.80 3.06
N LEU A 242 -14.73 7.26 2.38
CA LEU A 242 -16.03 6.95 2.97
C LEU A 242 -15.95 5.88 4.05
N GLN A 243 -15.15 4.82 3.87
CA GLN A 243 -15.04 3.72 4.85
C GLN A 243 -14.48 4.17 6.22
N HIS A 244 -13.77 5.30 6.26
CA HIS A 244 -13.13 5.85 7.46
C HIS A 244 -13.94 6.96 8.15
N LYS A 245 -15.07 7.41 7.57
CA LYS A 245 -15.99 8.33 8.26
C LYS A 245 -16.68 7.60 9.43
N PRO A 246 -16.60 8.09 10.69
CA PRO A 246 -17.01 7.31 11.87
C PRO A 246 -18.43 6.70 11.85
N PHE A 247 -19.41 7.39 11.24
CA PHE A 247 -20.77 6.88 11.13
C PHE A 247 -20.98 5.93 9.93
N LEU A 248 -20.12 6.00 8.90
CA LEU A 248 -20.08 5.06 7.77
C LEU A 248 -19.14 3.87 8.02
N ALA A 249 -18.22 3.95 8.99
CA ALA A 249 -17.31 2.86 9.35
C ALA A 249 -18.04 1.61 9.88
N TYR A 250 -19.29 1.77 10.31
CA TYR A 250 -20.19 0.68 10.67
C TYR A 250 -20.94 0.12 9.46
N LEU A 251 -21.16 0.91 8.39
CA LEU A 251 -21.79 0.42 7.17
C LEU A 251 -20.90 -0.64 6.50
N PRO A 252 -21.49 -1.70 5.93
CA PRO A 252 -20.80 -2.62 5.04
C PRO A 252 -20.47 -1.98 3.68
N MET A 253 -19.74 -0.85 3.64
CA MET A 253 -19.33 -0.16 2.41
C MET A 253 -18.49 -1.05 1.49
N GLN A 254 -17.59 -1.87 2.06
CA GLN A 254 -16.85 -2.92 1.35
C GLN A 254 -17.66 -4.22 1.18
N LYS A 255 -18.88 -4.30 1.74
CA LYS A 255 -19.68 -5.51 1.95
C LYS A 255 -21.11 -5.46 1.41
N VAL A 256 -21.36 -4.56 0.46
CA VAL A 256 -22.38 -4.79 -0.58
C VAL A 256 -22.03 -6.05 -1.40
N GLN A 257 -20.79 -6.56 -1.28
CA GLN A 257 -20.38 -7.88 -1.78
C GLN A 257 -20.05 -8.82 -0.60
N ALA A 258 -20.94 -9.79 -0.38
CA ALA A 258 -20.82 -11.00 0.47
C ALA A 258 -20.75 -10.85 2.01
N ILE A 259 -21.70 -11.50 2.71
CA ILE A 259 -21.49 -12.70 3.56
C ILE A 259 -22.82 -13.13 4.22
N ASP A 260 -22.97 -14.45 4.44
CA ASP A 260 -23.54 -15.02 5.68
C ASP A 260 -22.81 -16.38 5.95
N ALA A 261 -22.73 -16.97 7.14
CA ALA A 261 -23.37 -16.68 8.44
C ALA A 261 -22.31 -16.54 9.58
N THR A 262 -22.50 -16.79 10.89
CA THR A 262 -23.61 -17.33 11.69
C THR A 262 -23.59 -16.77 13.15
N ASN A 263 -24.46 -17.32 13.99
CA ASN A 263 -24.77 -17.03 15.40
C ASN A 263 -23.63 -17.11 16.45
N GLY A 264 -23.80 -16.41 17.60
CA GLY A 264 -23.17 -16.77 18.88
C GLY A 264 -23.16 -15.71 20.02
N HIS A 265 -24.11 -15.82 20.97
CA HIS A 265 -24.13 -15.29 22.37
C HIS A 265 -24.04 -13.77 22.71
N SER A 266 -24.98 -13.31 23.57
CA SER A 266 -25.03 -11.93 24.10
C SER A 266 -25.70 -11.78 25.49
N ASP A 267 -25.53 -12.73 26.43
CA ASP A 267 -26.43 -12.83 27.61
C ASP A 267 -25.82 -12.35 28.96
N ALA A 268 -24.51 -12.08 29.03
CA ALA A 268 -23.84 -11.71 30.29
C ALA A 268 -23.98 -10.23 30.69
N LEU A 269 -24.05 -9.31 29.71
CA LEU A 269 -23.92 -7.87 29.97
C LEU A 269 -25.16 -7.22 30.61
N ILE A 270 -26.33 -7.84 30.44
CA ILE A 270 -27.63 -7.27 30.84
C ILE A 270 -27.81 -7.25 32.37
N LYS A 271 -27.20 -8.21 33.10
CA LYS A 271 -27.37 -8.34 34.56
C LYS A 271 -26.75 -7.19 35.35
N GLU A 272 -25.65 -6.60 34.88
CA GLU A 272 -24.89 -5.62 35.67
C GLU A 272 -25.40 -4.18 35.49
N LEU A 273 -25.97 -3.86 34.31
CA LEU A 273 -26.50 -2.54 33.99
C LEU A 273 -27.71 -2.14 34.86
N MET A 274 -28.56 -3.11 35.23
CA MET A 274 -29.73 -2.86 36.10
C MET A 274 -29.38 -2.52 37.55
N LYS A 275 -28.16 -2.84 38.01
CA LYS A 275 -27.77 -2.71 39.42
C LYS A 275 -27.38 -1.27 39.81
N ARG A 276 -26.88 -0.48 38.85
CA ARG A 276 -26.32 0.87 39.10
C ARG A 276 -27.33 2.02 39.03
N VAL A 277 -28.33 1.97 38.15
CA VAL A 277 -29.32 3.07 37.99
C VAL A 277 -30.21 3.24 39.23
N LYS A 278 -30.43 2.16 40.00
CA LYS A 278 -31.22 2.15 41.24
C LYS A 278 -30.70 3.10 42.34
N GLN A 279 -29.46 3.59 42.22
CA GLN A 279 -28.80 4.42 43.23
C GLN A 279 -28.91 5.93 43.00
N ILE A 280 -29.46 6.40 41.87
CA ILE A 280 -29.37 7.83 41.46
C ILE A 280 -30.67 8.61 41.71
N ASP A 281 -31.85 8.14 41.28
CA ASP A 281 -33.15 8.66 41.75
C ASP A 281 -34.20 7.54 41.83
N LYS A 282 -34.57 7.19 43.06
CA LYS A 282 -35.50 6.10 43.35
C LYS A 282 -36.97 6.46 43.01
N ARG A 283 -37.40 7.71 43.26
CA ARG A 283 -38.81 8.13 43.07
C ARG A 283 -39.14 8.41 41.61
N TRP A 284 -38.22 9.01 40.86
CA TRP A 284 -38.38 9.18 39.41
C TRP A 284 -38.45 7.82 38.71
N THR A 285 -37.59 6.88 39.10
CA THR A 285 -37.58 5.51 38.56
C THR A 285 -38.88 4.76 38.87
N GLU A 286 -39.40 4.82 40.10
CA GLU A 286 -40.65 4.15 40.48
C GLU A 286 -41.88 4.72 39.74
N LYS A 287 -41.99 6.05 39.61
CA LYS A 287 -43.08 6.69 38.85
C LYS A 287 -43.01 6.41 37.35
N LYS A 288 -41.84 6.56 36.72
CA LYS A 288 -41.67 6.27 35.30
C LYS A 288 -41.82 4.79 34.99
N MET A 289 -41.47 3.89 35.91
CA MET A 289 -41.70 2.44 35.73
C MET A 289 -43.19 2.06 35.80
N GLN A 290 -44.05 2.83 36.49
CA GLN A 290 -45.51 2.65 36.40
C GLN A 290 -46.09 3.17 35.07
N GLU A 291 -45.67 4.36 34.63
CA GLU A 291 -46.09 4.93 33.33
C GLU A 291 -45.60 4.09 32.14
N LEU A 292 -44.35 3.60 32.17
CA LEU A 292 -43.82 2.67 31.16
C LEU A 292 -44.54 1.33 31.18
N LYS A 293 -44.88 0.76 32.35
CA LYS A 293 -45.65 -0.49 32.46
C LYS A 293 -47.04 -0.40 31.81
N ALA A 294 -47.65 0.78 31.74
CA ALA A 294 -48.93 0.98 31.08
C ALA A 294 -48.84 1.11 29.54
N ILE A 295 -47.67 1.44 28.99
CA ILE A 295 -47.47 1.71 27.55
C ILE A 295 -46.70 0.58 26.83
N HIS A 296 -45.89 -0.22 27.55
CA HIS A 296 -44.92 -1.13 26.93
C HIS A 296 -45.47 -2.41 26.27
N SER A 297 -46.75 -2.76 26.41
CA SER A 297 -47.31 -4.00 25.85
C SER A 297 -48.01 -3.83 24.50
N ALA A 298 -48.27 -2.61 24.03
CA ALA A 298 -48.96 -2.36 22.74
C ALA A 298 -48.11 -1.59 21.72
N ALA A 299 -47.19 -0.73 22.17
CA ALA A 299 -46.42 0.14 21.28
C ALA A 299 -45.31 -0.59 20.49
N ARG A 300 -44.70 -1.63 21.07
CA ARG A 300 -43.64 -2.42 20.41
C ARG A 300 -44.21 -3.13 19.18
N ASP A 301 -45.31 -3.86 19.36
CA ASP A 301 -45.95 -4.62 18.27
C ASP A 301 -46.56 -3.70 17.21
N HIS A 302 -47.04 -2.50 17.58
CA HIS A 302 -47.48 -1.50 16.61
C HIS A 302 -46.32 -0.90 15.79
N LEU A 303 -45.17 -0.62 16.41
CA LEU A 303 -43.97 -0.14 15.72
C LEU A 303 -43.40 -1.22 14.78
N ILE A 304 -43.37 -2.47 15.24
CA ILE A 304 -43.02 -3.65 14.44
C ILE A 304 -43.97 -3.80 13.26
N ALA A 305 -45.29 -3.73 13.48
CA ALA A 305 -46.29 -3.85 12.42
C ALA A 305 -46.14 -2.72 11.37
N GLN A 306 -45.84 -1.49 11.78
CA GLN A 306 -45.57 -0.39 10.83
C GLN A 306 -44.28 -0.60 10.03
N ILE A 307 -43.21 -1.10 10.66
CA ILE A 307 -41.95 -1.44 9.95
C ILE A 307 -42.20 -2.58 8.96
N THR A 308 -42.84 -3.67 9.38
CA THR A 308 -43.19 -4.82 8.53
C THR A 308 -44.10 -4.45 7.36
N HIS A 309 -45.04 -3.51 7.53
CA HIS A 309 -45.99 -3.13 6.48
C HIS A 309 -45.46 -2.02 5.54
N ARG A 310 -44.53 -1.17 5.98
CA ARG A 310 -43.97 -0.08 5.15
C ARG A 310 -42.59 -0.36 4.55
N LEU A 311 -41.90 -1.40 5.02
CA LEU A 311 -40.60 -1.85 4.52
C LEU A 311 -40.67 -3.36 4.24
N GLU A 312 -41.18 -3.73 3.05
CA GLU A 312 -41.52 -5.13 2.67
C GLU A 312 -40.37 -6.15 2.80
N HIS A 313 -39.12 -5.71 2.99
CA HIS A 313 -37.92 -6.56 3.00
C HIS A 313 -37.02 -6.40 4.24
N ALA A 314 -37.52 -5.82 5.34
CA ALA A 314 -36.77 -5.75 6.59
C ALA A 314 -36.65 -7.15 7.24
N ALA A 315 -35.44 -7.73 7.29
CA ALA A 315 -35.23 -9.11 7.74
C ALA A 315 -35.63 -9.36 9.20
N HIS A 316 -35.41 -8.39 10.10
CA HIS A 316 -35.75 -8.48 11.53
C HIS A 316 -36.39 -7.19 12.06
N PRO A 317 -37.70 -6.93 11.78
CA PRO A 317 -38.40 -5.70 12.18
C PRO A 317 -38.35 -5.41 13.69
N GLN A 318 -38.36 -6.46 14.53
CA GLN A 318 -38.11 -6.38 15.98
C GLN A 318 -36.81 -5.64 16.33
N ASN A 319 -35.70 -5.99 15.67
CA ASN A 319 -34.37 -5.44 16.00
C ASN A 319 -34.25 -3.97 15.59
N VAL A 320 -34.90 -3.58 14.49
CA VAL A 320 -34.97 -2.19 14.02
C VAL A 320 -35.80 -1.34 15.01
N ALA A 321 -36.95 -1.84 15.45
CA ALA A 321 -37.79 -1.20 16.47
C ALA A 321 -37.02 -1.03 17.80
N ASP A 322 -36.40 -2.10 18.30
CA ASP A 322 -35.69 -2.09 19.58
C ASP A 322 -34.43 -1.19 19.54
N ARG A 323 -33.80 -1.01 18.37
CA ARG A 323 -32.66 -0.08 18.16
C ARG A 323 -33.09 1.39 17.97
N LEU A 324 -34.20 1.68 17.28
CA LEU A 324 -34.81 3.02 17.24
C LEU A 324 -35.05 3.55 18.67
N ILE A 325 -35.57 2.69 19.55
CA ILE A 325 -35.87 2.99 20.96
C ILE A 325 -34.59 3.13 21.83
N ALA A 326 -33.45 2.59 21.38
CA ALA A 326 -32.16 2.73 22.05
C ALA A 326 -31.40 4.00 21.62
N LEU A 327 -31.34 4.27 20.31
CA LEU A 327 -30.53 5.37 19.74
C LEU A 327 -31.19 6.74 19.88
N SER A 328 -32.53 6.79 19.93
CA SER A 328 -33.30 8.00 20.33
C SER A 328 -33.03 8.49 21.76
N LYS A 329 -32.24 7.75 22.55
CA LYS A 329 -31.80 8.14 23.90
C LYS A 329 -30.33 8.58 23.96
N GLN A 330 -29.62 8.62 22.82
CA GLN A 330 -28.17 8.88 22.77
C GLN A 330 -27.73 9.92 21.72
N ALA A 331 -28.61 10.43 20.87
CA ALA A 331 -28.25 11.43 19.85
C ALA A 331 -29.35 12.49 19.66
N ASP A 332 -28.95 13.76 19.56
CA ASP A 332 -29.86 14.92 19.44
C ASP A 332 -30.49 15.10 18.04
N CYS A 333 -30.15 14.24 17.06
CA CYS A 333 -30.55 14.39 15.66
C CYS A 333 -31.08 13.07 15.06
N ALA A 334 -32.26 13.14 14.45
CA ALA A 334 -32.91 12.00 13.79
C ALA A 334 -32.08 11.41 12.63
N GLY A 335 -31.28 12.25 11.94
CA GLY A 335 -30.36 11.81 10.89
C GLY A 335 -29.26 10.89 11.41
N THR A 336 -28.69 11.20 12.59
CA THR A 336 -27.67 10.36 13.24
C THR A 336 -28.26 9.00 13.66
N ILE A 337 -29.50 8.99 14.16
CA ILE A 337 -30.21 7.76 14.54
C ILE A 337 -30.47 6.89 13.32
N ALA A 338 -30.96 7.47 12.23
CA ALA A 338 -31.18 6.77 10.96
C ALA A 338 -29.85 6.19 10.42
N ALA A 339 -28.77 6.98 10.41
CA ALA A 339 -27.47 6.55 9.93
C ALA A 339 -26.92 5.35 10.71
N VAL A 340 -26.98 5.34 12.05
CA VAL A 340 -26.48 4.22 12.87
C VAL A 340 -27.30 2.95 12.67
N ILE A 341 -28.61 3.06 12.44
CA ILE A 341 -29.47 1.90 12.17
C ILE A 341 -29.20 1.34 10.77
N VAL A 342 -29.09 2.20 9.76
CA VAL A 342 -28.72 1.81 8.40
C VAL A 342 -27.29 1.24 8.36
N ALA A 343 -26.42 1.64 9.28
CA ALA A 343 -25.10 1.05 9.44
C ALA A 343 -25.07 -0.30 10.18
N SER A 344 -26.07 -0.59 11.01
CA SER A 344 -26.10 -1.78 11.88
C SER A 344 -26.97 -2.94 11.36
N GLU A 345 -27.70 -2.72 10.27
CA GLU A 345 -28.46 -3.71 9.51
C GLU A 345 -27.65 -4.17 8.28
N ARG A 346 -27.76 -5.45 7.90
CA ARG A 346 -27.18 -5.92 6.63
C ARG A 346 -28.17 -5.67 5.50
N PHE A 347 -27.96 -4.59 4.76
CA PHE A 347 -28.64 -4.38 3.50
C PHE A 347 -28.03 -5.30 2.44
N ASP A 348 -28.68 -6.43 2.17
CA ASP A 348 -28.43 -7.17 0.93
C ASP A 348 -28.97 -6.35 -0.24
N LEU A 349 -28.11 -5.55 -0.88
CA LEU A 349 -28.49 -4.79 -2.07
C LEU A 349 -28.43 -5.65 -3.36
N GLU A 350 -28.11 -6.96 -3.30
CA GLU A 350 -28.10 -7.83 -4.50
C GLU A 350 -29.51 -7.94 -5.14
N HIS A 351 -30.59 -7.59 -4.43
CA HIS A 351 -31.95 -7.53 -4.98
C HIS A 351 -32.25 -6.24 -5.76
N LEU A 352 -31.52 -5.14 -5.49
CA LEU A 352 -31.59 -3.89 -6.26
C LEU A 352 -30.69 -3.94 -7.50
N MET A 353 -29.64 -4.76 -7.47
CA MET A 353 -28.79 -5.05 -8.62
C MET A 353 -29.55 -5.93 -9.63
N ARG A 354 -29.50 -5.60 -10.93
CA ARG A 354 -30.11 -6.45 -11.95
C ARG A 354 -29.36 -7.78 -12.02
N GLY A 355 -30.02 -8.84 -12.50
CA GLY A 355 -29.45 -10.20 -12.53
C GLY A 355 -28.16 -10.37 -13.35
N LYS A 356 -27.81 -9.39 -14.21
CA LYS A 356 -26.51 -9.30 -14.89
C LYS A 356 -25.45 -8.73 -13.94
N ASP A 357 -25.72 -7.59 -13.33
CA ASP A 357 -24.86 -6.84 -12.42
C ASP A 357 -24.47 -7.70 -11.21
N ARG A 358 -25.41 -8.47 -10.65
CA ARG A 358 -25.16 -9.46 -9.58
C ARG A 358 -24.13 -10.53 -10.00
N ARG A 359 -24.12 -10.96 -11.27
CA ARG A 359 -23.10 -11.89 -11.80
C ARG A 359 -21.76 -11.19 -11.99
N THR A 360 -21.74 -9.92 -12.39
CA THR A 360 -20.53 -9.11 -12.52
C THR A 360 -19.87 -8.84 -11.17
N GLY A 361 -20.64 -8.41 -10.16
CA GLY A 361 -20.16 -8.20 -8.79
C GLY A 361 -19.53 -9.45 -8.20
N ARG A 362 -20.18 -10.62 -8.33
CA ARG A 362 -19.60 -11.91 -7.90
C ARG A 362 -18.30 -12.29 -8.62
N ARG A 363 -18.13 -11.90 -9.89
CA ARG A 363 -16.88 -12.11 -10.64
C ARG A 363 -15.77 -11.18 -10.14
N LEU A 364 -16.09 -9.90 -9.91
CA LEU A 364 -15.15 -8.92 -9.35
C LEU A 364 -14.69 -9.33 -7.95
N ALA A 365 -15.63 -9.68 -7.06
CA ALA A 365 -15.32 -10.21 -5.72
C ALA A 365 -14.38 -11.42 -5.79
N LYS A 366 -14.64 -12.39 -6.68
CA LYS A 366 -13.78 -13.57 -6.89
C LYS A 366 -12.39 -13.18 -7.43
N CYS A 367 -12.31 -12.25 -8.38
CA CYS A 367 -11.04 -11.79 -8.93
C CYS A 367 -10.19 -11.07 -7.86
N TYR A 368 -10.81 -10.15 -7.11
CA TYR A 368 -10.19 -9.47 -5.96
C TYR A 368 -9.68 -10.48 -4.93
N THR A 369 -10.52 -11.45 -4.55
CA THR A 369 -10.19 -12.57 -3.63
C THR A 369 -8.94 -13.34 -4.09
N GLN A 370 -8.86 -13.71 -5.37
CA GLN A 370 -7.70 -14.43 -5.91
C GLN A 370 -6.44 -13.56 -5.96
N MET A 371 -6.57 -12.31 -6.42
CA MET A 371 -5.45 -11.36 -6.51
C MET A 371 -4.90 -11.00 -5.12
N LYS A 372 -5.79 -10.82 -4.15
CA LYS A 372 -5.44 -10.47 -2.77
C LYS A 372 -4.64 -11.59 -2.10
N GLN A 373 -5.08 -12.83 -2.26
CA GLN A 373 -4.36 -14.01 -1.79
C GLN A 373 -2.96 -14.14 -2.42
N PHE A 374 -2.86 -13.93 -3.74
CA PHE A 374 -1.58 -13.93 -4.46
C PHE A 374 -0.63 -12.86 -3.93
N TYR A 375 -1.11 -11.62 -3.78
CA TYR A 375 -0.32 -10.50 -3.24
C TYR A 375 0.16 -10.78 -1.81
N SER A 376 -0.70 -11.33 -0.95
CA SER A 376 -0.35 -11.71 0.41
C SER A 376 0.72 -12.82 0.45
N LEU A 377 0.60 -13.88 -0.36
CA LEU A 377 1.62 -14.93 -0.46
C LEU A 377 2.94 -14.40 -1.03
N HIS A 378 2.90 -13.57 -2.07
CA HIS A 378 4.08 -12.93 -2.65
C HIS A 378 4.82 -12.07 -1.61
N LYS A 379 4.10 -11.22 -0.85
CA LYS A 379 4.68 -10.37 0.20
C LYS A 379 5.35 -11.20 1.30
N VAL A 380 4.79 -12.37 1.64
CA VAL A 380 5.39 -13.32 2.59
C VAL A 380 6.65 -13.96 2.02
N ILE A 381 6.63 -14.45 0.78
CA ILE A 381 7.81 -15.03 0.11
C ILE A 381 8.95 -14.04 0.08
N VAL A 382 8.71 -12.83 -0.45
CA VAL A 382 9.70 -11.75 -0.47
C VAL A 382 10.28 -11.58 0.93
N ALA A 383 9.44 -11.35 1.95
CA ALA A 383 9.90 -11.16 3.32
C ALA A 383 10.73 -12.32 3.91
N PHE A 384 10.50 -13.57 3.50
CA PHE A 384 11.32 -14.72 3.89
C PHE A 384 12.66 -14.78 3.13
N SER A 385 12.68 -14.46 1.83
CA SER A 385 13.93 -14.31 1.06
C SER A 385 14.84 -13.24 1.68
N ARG A 386 14.28 -12.12 2.16
CA ARG A 386 15.01 -11.08 2.91
C ARG A 386 15.71 -11.59 4.18
N ILE A 387 15.21 -12.65 4.82
CA ILE A 387 15.90 -13.30 5.95
C ILE A 387 17.02 -14.21 5.44
N ALA A 388 16.77 -14.91 4.33
CA ALA A 388 17.69 -15.93 3.82
C ALA A 388 19.06 -15.37 3.41
N GLU A 389 19.10 -14.12 2.94
CA GLU A 389 20.29 -13.36 2.53
C GLU A 389 20.97 -12.61 3.68
N ALA A 390 20.30 -12.45 4.82
CA ALA A 390 20.80 -11.64 5.92
C ALA A 390 21.96 -12.34 6.66
N ALA A 391 23.18 -11.83 6.49
CA ALA A 391 24.37 -12.36 7.17
C ALA A 391 24.25 -12.24 8.71
N PRO A 392 24.43 -13.35 9.47
CA PRO A 392 24.37 -13.32 10.94
C PRO A 392 25.36 -12.36 11.61
N ALA A 393 26.42 -11.99 10.89
CA ALA A 393 27.46 -11.04 11.30
C ALA A 393 26.90 -9.64 11.64
N ASN A 394 25.85 -9.17 10.94
CA ASN A 394 25.13 -7.96 11.36
C ASN A 394 23.87 -8.36 12.14
N THR A 395 24.08 -8.80 13.38
CA THR A 395 23.03 -9.33 14.26
C THR A 395 21.86 -8.35 14.44
N ALA A 396 22.09 -7.03 14.44
CA ALA A 396 21.02 -6.05 14.61
C ALA A 396 20.08 -5.98 13.38
N VAL A 397 20.65 -5.89 12.18
CA VAL A 397 19.89 -5.94 10.91
C VAL A 397 19.13 -7.27 10.82
N PHE A 398 19.84 -8.39 10.99
CA PHE A 398 19.27 -9.74 10.91
C PHE A 398 18.02 -9.91 11.79
N LEU A 399 18.09 -9.49 13.06
CA LEU A 399 16.97 -9.57 13.99
C LEU A 399 15.78 -8.69 13.54
N ASN A 400 16.04 -7.47 13.07
CA ASN A 400 14.98 -6.58 12.60
C ASN A 400 14.29 -7.12 11.33
N SER A 401 15.06 -7.66 10.38
CA SER A 401 14.51 -8.29 9.16
C SER A 401 13.63 -9.50 9.50
N LEU A 402 14.04 -10.31 10.49
CA LEU A 402 13.27 -11.46 10.97
C LEU A 402 11.99 -11.04 11.71
N ARG A 403 12.04 -10.03 12.59
CA ARG A 403 10.83 -9.43 13.18
C ARG A 403 9.87 -8.95 12.10
N ARG A 404 10.39 -8.28 11.06
CA ARG A 404 9.58 -7.81 9.94
C ARG A 404 8.90 -8.95 9.19
N ALA A 405 9.60 -10.04 8.92
CA ALA A 405 9.03 -11.21 8.24
C ALA A 405 7.93 -11.89 9.06
N VAL A 406 8.14 -12.09 10.38
CA VAL A 406 7.10 -12.62 11.29
C VAL A 406 5.86 -11.73 11.29
N MET A 407 6.03 -10.40 11.28
CA MET A 407 4.92 -9.46 11.16
C MET A 407 4.17 -9.55 9.83
N VAL A 408 4.90 -9.65 8.70
CA VAL A 408 4.29 -9.77 7.36
C VAL A 408 3.54 -11.09 7.21
N LEU A 409 4.11 -12.19 7.73
CA LEU A 409 3.48 -13.50 7.78
C LEU A 409 2.20 -13.50 8.64
N GLY A 410 2.29 -12.98 9.87
CA GLY A 410 1.13 -12.85 10.74
C GLY A 410 0.05 -11.92 10.19
N GLU A 411 0.41 -10.88 9.42
CA GLU A 411 -0.55 -10.04 8.70
C GLU A 411 -1.24 -10.81 7.57
N ALA A 412 -0.47 -11.56 6.77
CA ALA A 412 -1.01 -12.33 5.65
C ALA A 412 -2.01 -13.41 6.10
N MET A 413 -1.77 -14.06 7.24
CA MET A 413 -2.71 -15.03 7.84
C MET A 413 -3.87 -14.37 8.60
N LYS A 414 -3.74 -13.10 9.00
CA LYS A 414 -4.81 -12.37 9.70
C LYS A 414 -5.95 -11.99 8.75
N ASN A 415 -6.84 -12.94 8.52
CA ASN A 415 -8.09 -12.76 7.79
C ASN A 415 -9.07 -11.88 8.59
N THR A 416 -9.12 -10.57 8.31
CA THR A 416 -10.10 -9.66 8.94
C THR A 416 -11.39 -9.55 8.13
N LYS A 417 -12.46 -9.04 8.76
CA LYS A 417 -13.76 -8.82 8.10
C LYS A 417 -13.73 -7.74 7.00
N SER A 418 -12.70 -6.90 6.95
CA SER A 418 -12.49 -5.82 5.96
C SER A 418 -11.33 -6.13 5.00
N THR A 419 -10.28 -6.78 5.48
CA THR A 419 -9.09 -7.20 4.71
C THR A 419 -8.86 -8.72 4.86
N PRO A 420 -9.55 -9.55 4.08
CA PRO A 420 -9.27 -10.98 4.05
C PRO A 420 -8.02 -11.21 3.19
N ASN A 421 -6.87 -11.40 3.86
CA ASN A 421 -5.56 -11.51 3.22
C ASN A 421 -5.32 -12.89 2.57
N MET A 422 -5.78 -13.97 3.21
CA MET A 422 -5.83 -15.33 2.62
C MET A 422 -7.28 -15.85 2.65
N PRO A 423 -8.18 -15.30 1.80
CA PRO A 423 -9.62 -15.55 1.87
C PRO A 423 -10.04 -16.99 1.59
N ASN A 424 -9.22 -17.77 0.88
CA ASN A 424 -9.44 -19.20 0.73
C ASN A 424 -8.91 -19.94 1.96
N GLY A 425 -9.79 -20.28 2.90
CA GLY A 425 -9.42 -21.02 4.11
C GLY A 425 -8.67 -22.33 3.86
N ARG A 426 -8.73 -22.93 2.66
CA ARG A 426 -7.89 -24.08 2.29
C ARG A 426 -6.40 -23.76 2.27
N VAL A 427 -5.99 -22.52 1.99
CA VAL A 427 -4.57 -22.12 2.01
C VAL A 427 -4.06 -22.00 3.44
N GLU A 428 -4.87 -21.43 4.33
CA GLU A 428 -4.56 -21.37 5.76
C GLU A 428 -4.55 -22.78 6.39
N GLU A 429 -5.54 -23.62 6.10
CA GLU A 429 -5.56 -25.04 6.53
C GLU A 429 -4.34 -25.80 6.00
N ALA A 430 -4.01 -25.67 4.71
CA ALA A 430 -2.83 -26.32 4.13
C ALA A 430 -1.53 -25.85 4.81
N MET A 431 -1.41 -24.56 5.14
CA MET A 431 -0.24 -24.03 5.86
C MET A 431 -0.13 -24.60 7.28
N ASN A 432 -1.23 -24.65 8.03
CA ASN A 432 -1.26 -25.26 9.37
C ASN A 432 -1.01 -26.78 9.32
N ARG A 433 -1.46 -27.48 8.27
CA ARG A 433 -1.21 -28.92 8.03
C ARG A 433 0.25 -29.23 7.69
N MET A 434 0.88 -28.38 6.87
CA MET A 434 2.26 -28.57 6.44
C MET A 434 3.29 -28.11 7.46
N LEU A 435 2.95 -27.13 8.32
CA LEU A 435 3.85 -26.59 9.33
C LEU A 435 3.49 -27.08 10.73
N THR A 436 2.57 -26.41 11.43
CA THR A 436 1.96 -26.88 12.69
C THR A 436 0.55 -26.33 12.85
N GLU A 437 -0.33 -27.03 13.57
CA GLU A 437 -1.73 -26.62 13.79
C GLU A 437 -1.89 -25.22 14.42
N GLN A 438 -0.86 -24.75 15.16
CA GLN A 438 -0.87 -23.47 15.86
C GLN A 438 -0.10 -22.36 15.11
N PHE A 439 0.47 -22.66 13.94
CA PHE A 439 1.36 -21.74 13.22
C PHE A 439 0.69 -20.40 12.87
N SER A 440 -0.54 -20.43 12.35
CA SER A 440 -1.32 -19.20 12.09
C SER A 440 -1.51 -18.37 13.37
N ALA A 441 -1.99 -18.99 14.45
CA ALA A 441 -2.29 -18.31 15.71
C ALA A 441 -1.05 -17.67 16.36
N MET A 442 0.09 -18.37 16.40
CA MET A 442 1.35 -17.87 16.96
C MET A 442 1.86 -16.64 16.20
N ASN A 443 1.86 -16.69 14.87
CA ASN A 443 2.32 -15.58 14.04
C ASN A 443 1.38 -14.37 14.11
N ILE A 444 0.05 -14.60 14.21
CA ILE A 444 -0.93 -13.53 14.44
C ILE A 444 -0.67 -12.84 15.79
N PHE A 445 -0.38 -13.60 16.85
CA PHE A 445 0.03 -13.06 18.15
C PHE A 445 1.27 -12.18 18.04
N HIS A 446 2.35 -12.68 17.41
CA HIS A 446 3.59 -11.92 17.23
C HIS A 446 3.40 -10.67 16.37
N ARG A 447 2.65 -10.75 15.26
CA ARG A 447 2.25 -9.56 14.48
C ARG A 447 1.54 -8.55 15.36
N ASP A 448 0.54 -8.97 16.14
CA ASP A 448 -0.19 -8.04 17.01
C ASP A 448 0.66 -7.48 18.15
N ARG A 449 1.79 -8.11 18.45
CA ARG A 449 2.72 -7.70 19.49
C ARG A 449 3.80 -6.72 19.02
N TYR A 450 4.24 -6.85 17.76
CA TYR A 450 5.24 -5.97 17.12
C TYR A 450 4.62 -4.84 16.27
N ALA A 451 3.40 -5.01 15.75
CA ALA A 451 2.64 -4.02 14.95
C ALA A 451 1.64 -3.19 15.77
N ARG A 452 1.87 -3.08 17.07
CA ARG A 452 1.11 -2.27 18.02
C ARG A 452 2.09 -1.61 19.00
N GLY A 453 1.55 -0.69 19.79
CA GLY A 453 2.26 0.20 20.71
C GLY A 453 3.45 -0.39 21.47
N TYR A 454 4.40 0.47 21.77
CA TYR A 454 5.69 0.10 22.32
C TYR A 454 5.57 -0.28 23.81
N SER A 455 5.23 -1.54 24.07
CA SER A 455 4.88 -2.01 25.43
C SER A 455 6.09 -2.17 26.36
N LEU A 456 5.83 -2.12 27.66
CA LEU A 456 6.82 -2.38 28.70
C LEU A 456 7.38 -3.81 28.62
N THR A 457 6.53 -4.79 28.36
CA THR A 457 6.91 -6.21 28.21
C THR A 457 7.80 -6.45 26.98
N ARG A 458 7.81 -5.55 25.98
CA ARG A 458 8.71 -5.64 24.82
C ARG A 458 10.14 -5.46 25.31
N LEU A 459 10.43 -4.31 25.92
CA LEU A 459 11.74 -3.92 26.47
C LEU A 459 12.44 -4.97 27.33
N ARG A 460 11.70 -5.80 28.08
CA ARG A 460 12.29 -6.79 28.99
C ARG A 460 12.48 -8.18 28.37
N VAL A 461 11.60 -8.64 27.49
CA VAL A 461 11.62 -10.02 26.96
C VAL A 461 12.39 -10.13 25.65
N THR A 462 12.43 -9.08 24.83
CA THR A 462 12.99 -9.14 23.47
C THR A 462 14.51 -9.36 23.45
N ASP A 463 15.27 -8.73 24.35
CA ASP A 463 16.67 -8.51 24.00
C ASP A 463 17.64 -9.68 24.25
N GLU A 464 17.23 -10.75 24.92
CA GLU A 464 18.10 -11.93 25.15
C GLU A 464 17.44 -13.25 24.74
N LEU A 465 16.19 -13.48 25.16
CA LEU A 465 15.44 -14.68 24.76
C LEU A 465 15.08 -14.67 23.26
N GLU A 466 14.63 -13.53 22.71
CA GLU A 466 14.36 -13.40 21.27
C GLU A 466 15.64 -13.59 20.47
N ARG A 467 16.78 -13.01 20.90
CA ARG A 467 18.08 -13.22 20.23
C ARG A 467 18.48 -14.70 20.21
N THR A 468 18.23 -15.42 21.30
CA THR A 468 18.50 -16.86 21.39
C THR A 468 17.60 -17.64 20.43
N VAL A 469 16.29 -17.42 20.50
CA VAL A 469 15.29 -18.06 19.62
C VAL A 469 15.55 -17.76 18.14
N PHE A 470 15.83 -16.51 17.79
CA PHE A 470 16.01 -16.06 16.41
C PHE A 470 17.34 -16.49 15.77
N ARG A 471 18.35 -16.84 16.57
CA ARG A 471 19.58 -17.47 16.05
C ARG A 471 19.34 -18.87 15.47
N GLU A 472 18.33 -19.58 15.95
CA GLU A 472 18.02 -20.95 15.50
C GLU A 472 17.08 -20.99 14.27
N ILE A 473 16.26 -19.96 14.06
CA ILE A 473 15.28 -19.91 12.95
C ILE A 473 15.91 -20.12 11.55
N PRO A 474 17.10 -19.57 11.20
CA PRO A 474 17.73 -19.79 9.90
C PRO A 474 17.99 -21.25 9.53
N GLU A 475 18.21 -22.13 10.51
CA GLU A 475 18.48 -23.56 10.26
C GLU A 475 17.25 -24.30 9.72
N HIS A 476 16.05 -23.75 9.97
CA HIS A 476 14.76 -24.30 9.57
C HIS A 476 14.09 -23.49 8.45
N LYS A 477 14.78 -22.50 7.85
CA LYS A 477 14.20 -21.63 6.82
C LYS A 477 13.80 -22.38 5.55
N ALA A 478 14.45 -23.52 5.27
CA ALA A 478 14.25 -24.28 4.04
C ALA A 478 12.88 -24.95 3.97
N VAL A 479 12.46 -25.69 5.01
CA VAL A 479 11.13 -26.33 5.04
C VAL A 479 9.99 -25.30 5.00
N ILE A 480 10.10 -24.20 5.74
CA ILE A 480 9.10 -23.11 5.68
C ILE A 480 9.10 -22.44 4.31
N GLY A 481 10.29 -22.16 3.76
CA GLY A 481 10.44 -21.63 2.41
C GLY A 481 9.76 -22.52 1.36
N ALA A 482 10.05 -23.82 1.34
CA ALA A 482 9.46 -24.77 0.41
C ALA A 482 7.93 -24.80 0.52
N VAL A 483 7.37 -24.83 1.73
CA VAL A 483 5.92 -24.79 1.95
C VAL A 483 5.27 -23.50 1.44
N LEU A 484 5.88 -22.34 1.69
CA LEU A 484 5.38 -21.05 1.22
C LEU A 484 5.41 -20.95 -0.32
N HIS A 485 6.52 -21.35 -0.94
CA HIS A 485 6.66 -21.38 -2.40
C HIS A 485 5.69 -22.38 -3.04
N LEU A 486 5.47 -23.56 -2.46
CA LEU A 486 4.49 -24.55 -2.93
C LEU A 486 3.07 -23.95 -2.98
N LEU A 487 2.63 -23.28 -1.91
CA LEU A 487 1.32 -22.61 -1.87
C LEU A 487 1.20 -21.46 -2.89
N TYR A 488 2.29 -20.74 -3.12
CA TYR A 488 2.34 -19.66 -4.11
C TYR A 488 2.29 -20.17 -5.55
N ILE A 489 3.00 -21.25 -5.87
CA ILE A 489 2.91 -21.93 -7.18
C ILE A 489 1.47 -22.40 -7.43
N LEU A 490 0.80 -22.97 -6.42
CA LEU A 490 -0.62 -23.36 -6.48
C LEU A 490 -1.56 -22.15 -6.67
N ALA A 491 -1.26 -21.00 -6.05
CA ALA A 491 -2.02 -19.76 -6.24
C ALA A 491 -1.88 -19.21 -7.66
N LEU A 492 -0.64 -19.13 -8.19
CA LEU A 492 -0.34 -18.76 -9.57
C LEU A 492 -1.02 -19.69 -10.59
N ALA A 493 -0.94 -21.00 -10.35
CA ALA A 493 -1.63 -22.01 -11.14
C ALA A 493 -3.17 -21.78 -11.15
N ASN A 494 -3.77 -21.49 -10.00
CA ASN A 494 -5.20 -21.20 -9.91
C ASN A 494 -5.58 -19.89 -10.64
N ILE A 495 -4.71 -18.87 -10.65
CA ILE A 495 -4.89 -17.64 -11.42
C ILE A 495 -4.86 -17.95 -12.93
N ARG A 496 -3.85 -18.67 -13.43
CA ARG A 496 -3.74 -19.06 -14.85
C ARG A 496 -4.96 -19.88 -15.30
N ARG A 497 -5.42 -20.84 -14.48
CA ARG A 497 -6.68 -21.59 -14.74
C ARG A 497 -7.91 -20.67 -14.77
N SER A 498 -8.01 -19.69 -13.87
CA SER A 498 -9.12 -18.71 -13.82
C SER A 498 -9.16 -17.83 -15.08
N PHE A 499 -7.99 -17.46 -15.61
CA PHE A 499 -7.82 -16.74 -16.86
C PHE A 499 -8.26 -17.59 -18.07
N TYR A 500 -7.83 -18.85 -18.19
CA TYR A 500 -8.31 -19.76 -19.25
C TYR A 500 -9.82 -20.00 -19.19
N GLY A 501 -10.38 -20.16 -17.99
CA GLY A 501 -11.82 -20.20 -17.81
C GLY A 501 -12.54 -18.90 -18.21
N THR A 502 -11.84 -17.76 -18.25
CA THR A 502 -12.39 -16.48 -18.70
C THR A 502 -12.34 -16.35 -20.23
N LEU A 503 -11.23 -16.73 -20.87
CA LEU A 503 -11.13 -16.85 -22.34
C LEU A 503 -12.18 -17.83 -22.91
N LEU A 504 -12.36 -19.00 -22.27
CA LEU A 504 -13.39 -19.97 -22.67
C LEU A 504 -14.82 -19.39 -22.69
N ARG A 505 -15.10 -18.44 -21.77
CA ARG A 505 -16.41 -17.80 -21.61
C ARG A 505 -16.62 -16.59 -22.54
N CYS A 506 -15.65 -16.23 -23.37
CA CYS A 506 -15.83 -15.24 -24.42
C CYS A 506 -16.90 -15.69 -25.43
N GLY A 507 -17.77 -14.77 -25.81
CA GLY A 507 -18.91 -15.05 -26.68
C GLY A 507 -18.52 -15.19 -28.15
N THR A 508 -17.52 -14.43 -28.58
CA THR A 508 -17.02 -14.34 -29.96
C THR A 508 -15.49 -14.36 -30.00
N LEU A 509 -14.90 -14.68 -31.14
CA LEU A 509 -13.44 -14.58 -31.35
C LEU A 509 -12.93 -13.13 -31.21
N GLU A 510 -13.73 -12.13 -31.57
CA GLU A 510 -13.44 -10.70 -31.36
C GLU A 510 -13.23 -10.42 -29.86
N THR A 511 -14.20 -10.74 -29.00
CA THR A 511 -14.08 -10.53 -27.54
C THR A 511 -12.93 -11.31 -26.90
N LEU A 512 -12.57 -12.47 -27.47
CA LEU A 512 -11.47 -13.30 -27.02
C LEU A 512 -10.11 -12.70 -27.40
N ARG A 513 -9.96 -12.27 -28.65
CA ARG A 513 -8.75 -11.63 -29.17
C ARG A 513 -8.53 -10.27 -28.52
N ALA A 514 -9.58 -9.49 -28.28
CA ALA A 514 -9.51 -8.24 -27.50
C ALA A 514 -8.97 -8.46 -26.08
N LEU A 515 -9.45 -9.50 -25.37
CA LEU A 515 -8.92 -9.85 -24.04
C LEU A 515 -7.45 -10.27 -24.11
N LEU A 516 -7.05 -11.04 -25.13
CA LEU A 516 -5.64 -11.37 -25.34
C LEU A 516 -4.81 -10.11 -25.63
N MET A 517 -5.26 -9.21 -26.51
CA MET A 517 -4.55 -7.95 -26.79
C MET A 517 -4.33 -7.14 -25.51
N TYR A 518 -5.36 -7.02 -24.66
CA TYR A 518 -5.28 -6.35 -23.35
C TYR A 518 -4.24 -6.99 -22.40
N VAL A 519 -4.17 -8.33 -22.33
CA VAL A 519 -3.17 -9.04 -21.49
C VAL A 519 -1.75 -8.90 -22.05
N GLY A 520 -1.60 -8.62 -23.34
CA GLY A 520 -0.30 -8.52 -24.00
C GLY A 520 0.32 -9.88 -24.36
N GLU A 521 1.58 -9.85 -24.78
CA GLU A 521 2.27 -11.02 -25.37
C GLU A 521 3.15 -11.78 -24.38
N LYS A 522 3.64 -11.10 -23.34
CA LYS A 522 4.57 -11.66 -22.35
C LYS A 522 3.79 -12.37 -21.24
N ASP A 523 4.14 -13.62 -20.95
CA ASP A 523 3.66 -14.29 -19.74
C ASP A 523 4.40 -13.73 -18.51
N THR A 524 3.70 -12.96 -17.67
CA THR A 524 4.24 -12.38 -16.43
C THR A 524 4.19 -13.35 -15.25
N ILE A 525 3.47 -14.47 -15.35
CA ILE A 525 3.38 -15.51 -14.32
C ILE A 525 4.54 -16.49 -14.43
N LEU A 526 4.98 -16.83 -15.65
CA LEU A 526 6.02 -17.83 -15.89
C LEU A 526 7.35 -17.54 -15.15
N PRO A 527 7.91 -16.31 -15.15
CA PRO A 527 9.15 -16.01 -14.40
C PRO A 527 8.97 -16.19 -12.89
N LEU A 528 7.88 -15.65 -12.33
CA LEU A 528 7.55 -15.75 -10.89
C LEU A 528 7.37 -17.21 -10.44
N GLN A 529 6.83 -18.04 -11.33
CA GLN A 529 6.62 -19.45 -11.07
C GLN A 529 7.92 -20.25 -11.16
N HIS A 530 8.82 -19.93 -12.10
CA HIS A 530 10.07 -20.65 -12.32
C HIS A 530 10.98 -20.64 -11.08
N GLU A 531 11.27 -19.45 -10.55
CA GLU A 531 12.09 -19.26 -9.34
C GLU A 531 11.53 -20.04 -8.15
N SER A 532 10.22 -19.94 -7.92
CA SER A 532 9.53 -20.65 -6.84
C SER A 532 9.61 -22.17 -6.99
N VAL A 533 9.47 -22.69 -8.22
CA VAL A 533 9.57 -24.13 -8.51
C VAL A 533 10.98 -24.65 -8.27
N GLN A 534 12.00 -23.87 -8.62
CA GLN A 534 13.39 -24.25 -8.36
C GLN A 534 13.67 -24.43 -6.87
N ILE A 535 13.23 -23.48 -6.02
CA ILE A 535 13.41 -23.57 -4.56
C ILE A 535 12.74 -24.83 -3.98
N VAL A 536 11.53 -25.16 -4.45
CA VAL A 536 10.79 -26.36 -4.00
C VAL A 536 11.46 -27.65 -4.53
N GLN A 537 11.96 -27.64 -5.77
CA GLN A 537 12.73 -28.76 -6.34
C GLN A 537 13.99 -29.04 -5.53
N GLU A 538 14.80 -28.01 -5.25
CA GLU A 538 16.05 -28.14 -4.49
C GLU A 538 15.80 -28.74 -3.10
N TYR A 539 14.72 -28.31 -2.43
CA TYR A 539 14.27 -28.93 -1.18
C TYR A 539 13.96 -30.43 -1.35
N PHE A 540 13.05 -30.81 -2.25
CA PHE A 540 12.66 -32.21 -2.39
C PHE A 540 13.82 -33.11 -2.83
N THR A 541 14.67 -32.67 -3.77
CA THR A 541 15.86 -33.43 -4.18
C THR A 541 16.84 -33.66 -3.03
N TYR A 542 17.07 -32.66 -2.17
CA TYR A 542 17.89 -32.85 -0.98
C TYR A 542 17.26 -33.87 -0.02
N VAL A 543 15.95 -33.77 0.24
CA VAL A 543 15.27 -34.67 1.18
C VAL A 543 15.20 -36.11 0.64
N GLU A 544 15.00 -36.31 -0.66
CA GLU A 544 15.05 -37.62 -1.30
C GLU A 544 16.43 -38.27 -1.21
N ALA A 545 17.50 -37.51 -1.46
CA ALA A 545 18.88 -37.97 -1.29
C ALA A 545 19.17 -38.34 0.17
N LEU A 546 18.80 -37.47 1.12
CA LEU A 546 18.95 -37.72 2.56
C LEU A 546 18.22 -39.01 2.98
N PHE A 547 16.98 -39.24 2.51
CA PHE A 547 16.25 -40.46 2.84
C PHE A 547 16.76 -41.70 2.11
N ALA A 548 17.41 -41.56 0.94
CA ALA A 548 18.12 -42.68 0.32
C ALA A 548 19.27 -43.16 1.22
N GLU A 549 20.10 -42.23 1.74
CA GLU A 549 21.17 -42.56 2.69
C GLU A 549 20.64 -43.12 4.02
N LEU A 550 19.60 -42.49 4.60
CA LEU A 550 19.07 -42.89 5.91
C LEU A 550 18.44 -44.30 5.91
N ARG A 551 17.98 -44.79 4.75
CA ARG A 551 17.48 -46.17 4.59
C ARG A 551 18.58 -47.23 4.75
N GLU A 552 19.86 -46.86 4.62
CA GLU A 552 21.00 -47.75 4.80
C GLU A 552 21.56 -47.74 6.24
N ASN A 553 21.14 -46.76 7.05
CA ASN A 553 21.62 -46.55 8.43
C ASN A 553 20.70 -47.19 9.49
N GLU A 554 21.17 -47.24 10.75
CA GLU A 554 20.40 -47.80 11.89
C GLU A 554 19.03 -47.13 12.12
N VAL A 555 18.88 -45.85 11.74
CA VAL A 555 17.63 -45.08 11.79
C VAL A 555 16.47 -45.80 11.07
N SER A 556 16.80 -46.50 9.96
CA SER A 556 15.84 -47.26 9.14
C SER A 556 15.09 -48.36 9.89
N GLN A 557 15.66 -48.87 10.99
CA GLN A 557 15.08 -49.96 11.78
C GLN A 557 13.95 -49.49 12.71
N THR A 558 13.73 -48.17 12.83
CA THR A 558 12.69 -47.61 13.70
C THR A 558 11.33 -47.55 13.01
N ALA A 559 10.26 -47.90 13.74
CA ALA A 559 8.88 -47.80 13.23
C ALA A 559 8.48 -46.33 12.93
N GLN A 560 9.10 -45.39 13.63
CA GLN A 560 8.97 -43.94 13.43
C GLN A 560 9.54 -43.53 12.06
N PHE A 561 10.76 -43.95 11.71
CA PHE A 561 11.36 -43.66 10.41
C PHE A 561 10.53 -44.28 9.27
N ALA A 562 10.10 -45.53 9.39
CA ALA A 562 9.24 -46.18 8.39
C ALA A 562 7.94 -45.40 8.11
N HIS A 563 7.38 -44.72 9.12
CA HIS A 563 6.23 -43.84 8.92
C HIS A 563 6.61 -42.54 8.21
N ILE A 564 7.71 -41.89 8.61
CA ILE A 564 8.17 -40.62 8.03
C ILE A 564 8.57 -40.81 6.56
N ASP A 565 9.27 -41.90 6.22
CA ASP A 565 9.60 -42.28 4.85
C ASP A 565 8.34 -42.52 3.99
N GLY A 566 7.30 -43.12 4.57
CA GLY A 566 5.99 -43.26 3.93
C GLY A 566 5.29 -41.91 3.66
N GLN A 567 5.38 -40.96 4.60
CA GLN A 567 4.84 -39.62 4.41
C GLN A 567 5.65 -38.79 3.42
N LEU A 568 6.99 -38.88 3.42
CA LEU A 568 7.85 -38.23 2.43
C LEU A 568 7.48 -38.70 1.02
N LYS A 569 7.35 -40.01 0.79
CA LYS A 569 6.94 -40.55 -0.53
C LYS A 569 5.59 -39.99 -0.99
N LEU A 570 4.65 -39.80 -0.07
CA LEU A 570 3.38 -39.15 -0.36
C LEU A 570 3.56 -37.66 -0.71
N GLN A 571 4.40 -36.92 0.03
CA GLN A 571 4.71 -35.51 -0.24
C GLN A 571 5.40 -35.33 -1.61
N CYS A 572 6.39 -36.18 -1.95
CA CYS A 572 7.01 -36.21 -3.27
C CYS A 572 5.98 -36.47 -4.38
N SER A 573 5.08 -37.45 -4.21
CA SER A 573 4.04 -37.72 -5.21
C SER A 573 3.06 -36.55 -5.44
N MET A 574 2.81 -35.72 -4.41
CA MET A 574 2.04 -34.47 -4.56
C MET A 574 2.82 -33.40 -5.33
N PHE A 575 4.15 -33.35 -5.16
CA PHE A 575 5.01 -32.46 -5.93
C PHE A 575 5.16 -32.92 -7.38
N GLU A 576 5.29 -34.22 -7.65
CA GLU A 576 5.23 -34.80 -8.99
C GLU A 576 3.92 -34.45 -9.73
N GLU A 577 2.76 -34.53 -9.05
CA GLU A 577 1.47 -34.08 -9.61
C GLU A 577 1.51 -32.59 -10.00
N LEU A 578 2.17 -31.75 -9.19
CA LEU A 578 2.38 -30.34 -9.53
C LEU A 578 3.28 -30.17 -10.74
N GLN A 579 4.42 -30.86 -10.79
CA GLN A 579 5.37 -30.78 -11.91
C GLN A 579 4.74 -31.21 -13.23
N ALA A 580 3.99 -32.32 -13.24
CA ALA A 580 3.25 -32.79 -14.41
C ALA A 580 2.28 -31.70 -14.93
N MET A 581 1.57 -30.99 -14.04
CA MET A 581 0.74 -29.85 -14.45
C MET A 581 1.58 -28.73 -15.08
N LEU A 582 2.75 -28.41 -14.52
CA LEU A 582 3.63 -27.35 -15.04
C LEU A 582 4.31 -27.70 -16.36
N ASP A 583 4.64 -28.97 -16.59
CA ASP A 583 5.27 -29.41 -17.85
C ASP A 583 4.25 -29.49 -19.00
N ILE A 584 2.98 -29.82 -18.69
CA ILE A 584 1.86 -29.61 -19.64
C ILE A 584 1.67 -28.11 -19.94
N GLU A 585 2.02 -27.22 -19.02
CA GLU A 585 2.02 -25.78 -19.29
C GLU A 585 3.18 -25.35 -20.19
N LYS A 586 4.41 -25.81 -19.91
CA LYS A 586 5.59 -25.55 -20.76
C LYS A 586 5.44 -26.10 -22.19
N SER A 587 4.84 -27.27 -22.37
CA SER A 587 4.71 -27.92 -23.69
C SER A 587 3.77 -27.18 -24.67
N PHE A 588 2.84 -26.39 -24.16
CA PHE A 588 1.99 -25.50 -24.96
C PHE A 588 1.74 -24.21 -24.20
N ASP A 589 2.73 -23.33 -24.21
CA ASP A 589 2.79 -22.13 -23.37
C ASP A 589 1.77 -21.05 -23.74
N PHE A 590 1.68 -20.00 -22.92
CA PHE A 590 0.81 -18.85 -23.18
C PHE A 590 1.05 -18.21 -24.55
N GLN A 591 2.30 -18.12 -25.03
CA GLN A 591 2.58 -17.51 -26.34
C GLN A 591 2.05 -18.38 -27.49
N SER A 592 2.23 -19.69 -27.41
CA SER A 592 1.70 -20.65 -28.40
C SER A 592 0.17 -20.64 -28.38
N LEU A 593 -0.45 -20.66 -27.19
CA LEU A 593 -1.89 -20.53 -27.01
C LEU A 593 -2.44 -19.22 -27.59
N ARG A 594 -1.76 -18.10 -27.34
CA ARG A 594 -2.10 -16.79 -27.91
C ARG A 594 -2.09 -16.85 -29.44
N LYS A 595 -0.96 -17.28 -30.04
CA LYS A 595 -0.81 -17.43 -31.50
C LYS A 595 -1.92 -18.29 -32.09
N SER A 596 -2.25 -19.44 -31.47
CA SER A 596 -3.36 -20.31 -31.91
C SER A 596 -4.73 -19.61 -31.88
N CYS A 597 -5.00 -18.74 -30.89
CA CYS A 597 -6.26 -17.99 -30.81
C CYS A 597 -6.38 -16.88 -31.88
N PHE A 598 -5.26 -16.30 -32.33
CA PHE A 598 -5.25 -15.36 -33.45
C PHE A 598 -5.35 -16.07 -34.81
N SER A 599 -4.66 -17.21 -34.98
CA SER A 599 -4.65 -17.96 -36.24
C SER A 599 -5.92 -18.79 -36.49
N CYS A 600 -6.59 -19.28 -35.44
CA CYS A 600 -7.79 -20.11 -35.60
C CYS A 600 -9.06 -19.24 -35.70
N ASN A 601 -9.84 -19.44 -36.78
CA ASN A 601 -11.11 -18.77 -37.01
C ASN A 601 -12.35 -19.60 -36.61
N ASP A 602 -12.16 -20.78 -36.00
CA ASP A 602 -13.25 -21.57 -35.40
C ASP A 602 -13.25 -21.47 -33.87
N LEU A 603 -14.29 -20.82 -33.33
CA LEU A 603 -14.50 -20.69 -31.89
C LEU A 603 -14.71 -22.05 -31.19
N ALA A 604 -15.25 -23.06 -31.87
CA ALA A 604 -15.44 -24.38 -31.26
C ALA A 604 -14.11 -25.10 -31.04
N THR A 605 -13.19 -25.04 -32.01
CA THR A 605 -11.81 -25.55 -31.88
C THR A 605 -11.04 -24.82 -30.79
N VAL A 606 -11.11 -23.47 -30.77
CA VAL A 606 -10.50 -22.67 -29.69
C VAL A 606 -11.07 -23.05 -28.32
N ARG A 607 -12.39 -23.27 -28.19
CA ARG A 607 -12.99 -23.75 -26.94
C ARG A 607 -12.53 -25.16 -26.55
N ARG A 608 -12.40 -26.10 -27.49
CA ARG A 608 -11.85 -27.45 -27.22
C ARG A 608 -10.43 -27.38 -26.65
N MET A 609 -9.57 -26.52 -27.22
CA MET A 609 -8.22 -26.27 -26.71
C MET A 609 -8.23 -25.75 -25.26
N PHE A 610 -9.10 -24.80 -24.92
CA PHE A 610 -9.26 -24.32 -23.54
C PHE A 610 -9.83 -25.38 -22.59
N HIS A 611 -10.77 -26.22 -23.04
CA HIS A 611 -11.27 -27.35 -22.26
C HIS A 611 -10.15 -28.32 -21.91
N TRP A 612 -9.37 -28.75 -22.91
CA TRP A 612 -8.19 -29.60 -22.70
C TRP A 612 -7.22 -28.97 -21.68
N LYS A 613 -6.79 -27.71 -21.87
CA LYS A 613 -5.92 -27.01 -20.92
C LYS A 613 -6.48 -26.94 -19.50
N MET A 614 -7.80 -26.75 -19.34
CA MET A 614 -8.43 -26.78 -18.01
C MET A 614 -8.56 -28.19 -17.42
N GLU A 615 -8.69 -29.23 -18.23
CA GLU A 615 -8.76 -30.62 -17.76
C GLU A 615 -7.37 -31.18 -17.41
N SER A 616 -6.29 -30.60 -17.92
CA SER A 616 -4.92 -30.97 -17.56
C SER A 616 -4.38 -30.29 -16.28
N TYR A 617 -5.12 -29.37 -15.64
CA TYR A 617 -4.50 -28.40 -14.72
C TYR A 617 -5.34 -28.11 -13.46
N HIS A 618 -5.25 -28.96 -12.43
CA HIS A 618 -6.16 -29.01 -11.26
C HIS A 618 -5.58 -28.55 -9.90
N PRO A 619 -5.04 -27.32 -9.75
CA PRO A 619 -4.37 -26.89 -8.51
C PRO A 619 -5.26 -26.89 -7.26
N ASN A 620 -6.57 -26.64 -7.39
CA ASN A 620 -7.49 -26.68 -6.24
C ASN A 620 -7.77 -28.11 -5.74
N ARG A 621 -7.57 -29.14 -6.59
CA ARG A 621 -7.67 -30.55 -6.20
C ARG A 621 -6.41 -30.95 -5.43
N LEU A 622 -5.24 -30.58 -5.94
CA LEU A 622 -3.97 -30.83 -5.25
C LEU A 622 -3.92 -30.12 -3.89
N LEU A 623 -4.38 -28.87 -3.80
CA LEU A 623 -4.54 -28.16 -2.52
C LEU A 623 -5.46 -28.90 -1.53
N GLU A 624 -6.55 -29.52 -2.03
CA GLU A 624 -7.45 -30.34 -1.21
C GLU A 624 -6.82 -31.66 -0.77
N THR A 625 -6.00 -32.28 -1.62
CA THR A 625 -5.16 -33.43 -1.26
C THR A 625 -4.16 -33.06 -0.16
N ILE A 626 -3.52 -31.89 -0.24
CA ILE A 626 -2.61 -31.38 0.81
C ILE A 626 -3.37 -31.20 2.12
N CYS A 627 -4.51 -30.48 2.13
CA CYS A 627 -5.32 -30.28 3.33
C CYS A 627 -5.77 -31.58 4.02
N THR A 628 -5.96 -32.67 3.26
CA THR A 628 -6.58 -33.92 3.76
C THR A 628 -5.60 -35.06 4.01
N LYS A 629 -4.44 -35.07 3.35
CA LYS A 629 -3.49 -36.18 3.39
C LYS A 629 -2.06 -35.78 3.80
N TRP A 630 -1.73 -34.49 3.85
CA TRP A 630 -0.40 -34.08 4.31
C TRP A 630 -0.29 -34.24 5.83
N ASP A 631 0.64 -35.08 6.27
CA ASP A 631 1.06 -35.19 7.66
C ASP A 631 2.52 -34.72 7.77
N ALA A 632 2.75 -33.64 8.52
CA ALA A 632 4.09 -33.13 8.81
C ALA A 632 4.92 -34.08 9.70
N SER A 633 4.35 -35.17 10.22
CA SER A 633 4.99 -36.22 11.03
C SER A 633 5.67 -35.77 12.32
N ILE A 634 5.52 -34.49 12.67
CA ILE A 634 5.92 -33.76 13.89
C ILE A 634 6.43 -34.66 15.01
N ALA A 635 5.51 -35.33 15.72
CA ALA A 635 5.82 -36.07 16.93
C ALA A 635 6.73 -37.30 16.68
N LYS A 636 6.67 -37.90 15.49
CA LYS A 636 7.49 -39.06 15.11
C LYS A 636 8.89 -38.63 14.70
N LEU A 637 9.01 -37.46 14.07
CA LEU A 637 10.25 -36.91 13.54
C LEU A 637 11.21 -36.51 14.68
N SER A 638 10.69 -35.94 15.77
CA SER A 638 11.47 -35.67 16.98
C SER A 638 12.13 -36.90 17.61
N TYR A 639 11.50 -38.09 17.55
CA TYR A 639 12.09 -39.32 18.09
C TYR A 639 13.27 -39.89 17.27
N VAL A 640 13.42 -39.48 16.00
CA VAL A 640 14.51 -39.96 15.12
C VAL A 640 15.58 -38.91 14.84
N GLN A 641 15.32 -37.63 15.13
CA GLN A 641 16.32 -36.55 15.09
C GLN A 641 17.54 -36.81 15.97
N GLU A 642 17.37 -37.52 17.10
CA GLU A 642 18.48 -37.90 17.98
C GLU A 642 19.42 -38.93 17.35
N LEU A 643 18.97 -39.64 16.30
CA LEU A 643 19.75 -40.65 15.58
C LEU A 643 20.45 -40.09 14.32
N ASP A 644 19.87 -39.08 13.66
CA ASP A 644 20.56 -38.29 12.64
C ASP A 644 20.11 -36.81 12.69
N TRP A 645 21.06 -35.93 13.05
CA TRP A 645 20.83 -34.50 13.22
C TRP A 645 20.35 -33.79 11.94
N ARG A 646 20.58 -34.34 10.75
CA ARG A 646 20.17 -33.73 9.47
C ARG A 646 18.65 -33.71 9.31
N LEU A 647 17.93 -34.59 10.02
CA LEU A 647 16.47 -34.59 10.12
C LEU A 647 15.92 -33.33 10.82
N LYS A 648 16.77 -32.52 11.48
CA LYS A 648 16.39 -31.20 11.99
C LYS A 648 16.00 -30.23 10.86
N TRP A 649 16.60 -30.35 9.67
CA TRP A 649 16.42 -29.40 8.56
C TRP A 649 15.04 -29.48 7.89
N ILE A 650 14.38 -30.63 7.99
CA ILE A 650 13.05 -30.91 7.43
C ILE A 650 11.92 -30.75 8.45
N ASP A 651 12.26 -30.39 9.69
CA ASP A 651 11.30 -30.27 10.79
C ASP A 651 10.68 -28.87 10.85
N PRO A 652 9.37 -28.72 10.58
CA PRO A 652 8.69 -27.43 10.67
C PRO A 652 8.38 -27.02 12.12
N THR A 653 8.54 -27.92 13.09
CA THR A 653 8.01 -27.73 14.45
C THR A 653 8.89 -26.82 15.27
N THR A 654 10.21 -26.91 15.12
CA THR A 654 11.17 -26.16 15.93
C THR A 654 10.90 -24.65 15.86
N ILE A 655 10.61 -24.07 14.69
CA ILE A 655 10.24 -22.64 14.59
C ILE A 655 8.94 -22.35 15.37
N SER A 656 7.93 -23.21 15.25
CA SER A 656 6.65 -23.05 15.96
C SER A 656 6.84 -23.14 17.48
N CYS A 657 7.62 -24.13 17.95
CA CYS A 657 7.97 -24.27 19.36
C CYS A 657 8.73 -23.06 19.89
N LYS A 658 9.70 -22.52 19.14
CA LYS A 658 10.50 -21.36 19.56
C LYS A 658 9.67 -20.07 19.55
N LEU A 659 8.80 -19.87 18.57
CA LEU A 659 7.81 -18.78 18.58
C LEU A 659 6.81 -18.94 19.73
N GLY A 660 6.42 -20.17 20.07
CA GLY A 660 5.60 -20.50 21.24
C GLY A 660 6.30 -20.16 22.57
N MET A 661 7.60 -20.47 22.70
CA MET A 661 8.41 -20.07 23.87
C MET A 661 8.42 -18.55 24.05
N LEU A 662 8.58 -17.78 22.96
CA LEU A 662 8.49 -16.32 23.02
C LEU A 662 7.08 -15.85 23.41
N GLN A 663 6.02 -16.46 22.87
CA GLN A 663 4.64 -16.13 23.23
C GLN A 663 4.37 -16.39 24.72
N VAL A 664 4.81 -17.51 25.27
CA VAL A 664 4.68 -17.82 26.70
C VAL A 664 5.46 -16.80 27.54
N ALA A 665 6.73 -16.56 27.23
CA ALA A 665 7.56 -15.59 27.95
C ALA A 665 6.99 -14.15 27.91
N LEU A 666 6.47 -13.71 26.76
CA LEU A 666 5.80 -12.42 26.60
C LEU A 666 4.50 -12.32 27.40
N SER A 667 3.78 -13.43 27.54
CA SER A 667 2.51 -13.49 28.29
C SER A 667 2.75 -13.51 29.79
N SER A 668 3.64 -14.39 30.29
CA SER A 668 4.01 -14.44 31.72
C SER A 668 4.66 -13.14 32.19
N ALA A 669 5.46 -12.49 31.35
CA ALA A 669 6.00 -11.17 31.68
C ALA A 669 4.90 -10.10 31.85
N ASP A 670 3.75 -10.19 31.16
CA ASP A 670 2.66 -9.20 31.30
C ASP A 670 1.95 -9.26 32.65
N GLU A 671 2.04 -10.40 33.33
CA GLU A 671 1.49 -10.61 34.66
C GLU A 671 2.50 -10.17 35.73
N ASP A 672 3.65 -10.83 35.82
CA ASP A 672 4.62 -10.61 36.90
C ASP A 672 5.39 -9.28 36.78
N TYR A 673 5.84 -8.90 35.58
CA TYR A 673 6.68 -7.71 35.43
C TYR A 673 5.87 -6.43 35.60
N CYS A 674 4.66 -6.38 35.03
CA CYS A 674 3.77 -5.23 35.19
C CYS A 674 3.40 -5.00 36.66
N LEU A 675 3.22 -6.07 37.45
CA LEU A 675 3.00 -5.96 38.90
C LEU A 675 4.26 -5.48 39.65
N SER A 676 5.43 -6.07 39.38
CA SER A 676 6.71 -5.61 39.93
C SER A 676 6.94 -4.12 39.66
N ARG A 677 6.71 -3.69 38.41
CA ARG A 677 6.87 -2.29 38.01
C ARG A 677 5.81 -1.38 38.64
N THR A 678 4.62 -1.89 38.94
CA THR A 678 3.60 -1.15 39.71
C THR A 678 4.09 -0.90 41.14
N ARG A 679 4.75 -1.89 41.77
CA ARG A 679 5.34 -1.76 43.12
C ARG A 679 6.45 -0.71 43.14
N GLU A 680 7.40 -0.79 42.20
CA GLU A 680 8.47 0.22 42.02
C GLU A 680 7.91 1.63 41.79
N LEU A 681 6.79 1.78 41.08
CA LEU A 681 6.14 3.09 40.88
C LEU A 681 5.55 3.63 42.19
N VAL A 682 4.87 2.79 42.95
CA VAL A 682 4.27 3.12 44.26
C VAL A 682 5.33 3.50 45.30
N GLU A 683 6.47 2.79 45.30
CA GLU A 683 7.67 3.16 46.07
C GLU A 683 8.22 4.52 45.61
N SER A 684 8.37 4.74 44.30
CA SER A 684 8.97 5.96 43.76
C SER A 684 8.17 7.23 44.05
N ILE A 685 6.85 7.14 44.23
CA ILE A 685 5.98 8.26 44.62
C ILE A 685 5.77 8.36 46.14
N GLY A 686 6.38 7.47 46.93
CA GLY A 686 6.38 7.53 48.40
C GLY A 686 5.08 7.09 49.08
N VAL A 687 4.30 6.18 48.49
CA VAL A 687 3.01 5.72 49.07
C VAL A 687 2.95 4.21 49.37
N ALA A 688 4.09 3.50 49.30
CA ALA A 688 4.17 2.05 49.49
C ALA A 688 3.56 1.54 50.80
N ASP A 689 3.85 2.20 51.92
CA ASP A 689 3.35 1.82 53.25
C ASP A 689 1.82 1.91 53.39
N SER A 690 1.14 2.52 52.41
CA SER A 690 -0.32 2.75 52.38
C SER A 690 -1.04 2.01 51.24
N VAL A 691 -0.36 1.11 50.53
CA VAL A 691 -0.91 0.33 49.40
C VAL A 691 -0.78 -1.16 49.67
N ASP A 692 -1.90 -1.81 49.97
CA ASP A 692 -1.99 -3.28 50.08
C ASP A 692 -1.89 -3.97 48.69
N GLU A 693 -1.67 -5.29 48.67
CA GLU A 693 -1.54 -6.05 47.42
C GLU A 693 -2.81 -5.99 46.55
N GLN A 694 -4.01 -5.90 47.15
CA GLN A 694 -5.26 -5.76 46.38
C GLN A 694 -5.30 -4.39 45.66
N ALA A 695 -4.86 -3.34 46.34
CA ALA A 695 -4.69 -2.00 45.80
C ALA A 695 -3.61 -1.95 44.71
N LEU A 696 -2.54 -2.72 44.86
CA LEU A 696 -1.46 -2.85 43.88
C LEU A 696 -1.97 -3.52 42.59
N HIS A 697 -2.72 -4.62 42.69
CA HIS A 697 -3.37 -5.26 41.54
C HIS A 697 -4.36 -4.32 40.84
N MET A 698 -5.20 -3.58 41.59
CA MET A 698 -6.09 -2.57 41.02
C MET A 698 -5.33 -1.48 40.25
N LEU A 699 -4.21 -0.98 40.80
CA LEU A 699 -3.39 0.03 40.14
C LEU A 699 -2.72 -0.53 38.88
N ARG A 700 -2.21 -1.77 38.92
CA ARG A 700 -1.64 -2.48 37.77
C ARG A 700 -2.65 -2.55 36.63
N ASP A 701 -3.90 -2.89 36.92
CA ASP A 701 -4.96 -2.97 35.90
C ASP A 701 -5.38 -1.59 35.39
N MET A 702 -5.38 -0.54 36.23
CA MET A 702 -5.58 0.84 35.78
C MET A 702 -4.42 1.35 34.90
N LEU A 703 -3.19 0.90 35.16
CA LEU A 703 -1.98 1.25 34.37
C LEU A 703 -1.81 0.39 33.11
N ARG A 704 -2.64 -0.65 32.90
CA ARG A 704 -2.57 -1.54 31.72
C ARG A 704 -2.44 -0.81 30.38
N PRO A 705 -3.20 0.26 30.07
CA PRO A 705 -3.04 0.98 28.79
C PRO A 705 -1.65 1.63 28.61
N TYR A 706 -0.99 2.02 29.71
CA TYR A 706 0.38 2.51 29.69
C TYR A 706 1.41 1.38 29.58
N TYR A 707 1.16 0.22 30.21
CA TYR A 707 2.04 -0.95 30.03
C TYR A 707 1.97 -1.52 28.62
N GLU A 708 0.82 -1.45 27.96
CA GLU A 708 0.64 -1.78 26.54
C GLU A 708 1.34 -0.77 25.60
N ASN A 709 1.55 0.48 26.02
CA ASN A 709 2.33 1.47 25.27
C ASN A 709 2.94 2.55 26.19
N ILE A 710 4.25 2.46 26.46
CA ILE A 710 4.94 3.31 27.45
C ILE A 710 5.04 4.78 27.02
N PHE A 711 4.81 5.10 25.74
CA PHE A 711 4.78 6.47 25.25
C PHE A 711 3.48 7.21 25.60
N LEU A 712 2.45 6.50 26.10
CA LEU A 712 1.25 7.10 26.70
C LEU A 712 1.53 7.67 28.11
N LEU A 713 2.63 8.40 28.26
CA LEU A 713 3.11 8.99 29.50
C LEU A 713 2.07 9.89 30.21
N PRO A 714 1.23 10.70 29.51
CA PRO A 714 0.14 11.43 30.16
C PRO A 714 -0.87 10.52 30.86
N SER A 715 -1.10 9.31 30.33
CA SER A 715 -2.02 8.32 30.91
C SER A 715 -1.47 7.80 32.25
N LYS A 716 -0.19 7.41 32.30
CA LYS A 716 0.50 6.98 33.53
C LYS A 716 0.29 7.96 34.67
N TRP A 717 0.65 9.23 34.45
CA TRP A 717 0.62 10.26 35.49
C TRP A 717 -0.81 10.62 35.91
N LYS A 718 -1.77 10.64 34.97
CA LYS A 718 -3.19 10.83 35.29
C LYS A 718 -3.78 9.68 36.10
N VAL A 719 -3.41 8.44 35.79
CA VAL A 719 -3.84 7.23 36.53
C VAL A 719 -3.31 7.26 37.95
N LEU A 720 -2.01 7.56 38.15
CA LEU A 720 -1.40 7.67 39.48
C LEU A 720 -2.06 8.77 40.32
N GLU A 721 -2.25 9.97 39.77
CA GLU A 721 -2.93 11.08 40.46
C GLU A 721 -4.38 10.71 40.83
N THR A 722 -5.11 10.06 39.91
CA THR A 722 -6.49 9.61 40.15
C THR A 722 -6.54 8.53 41.24
N PHE A 723 -5.62 7.57 41.24
CA PHE A 723 -5.54 6.51 42.25
C PHE A 723 -5.24 7.05 43.64
N CYS A 724 -4.24 7.93 43.76
CA CYS A 724 -3.91 8.61 45.01
C CYS A 724 -5.09 9.43 45.54
N ALA A 725 -5.75 10.21 44.68
CA ALA A 725 -6.94 10.97 45.05
C ALA A 725 -8.10 10.07 45.53
N HIS A 726 -8.35 8.95 44.85
CA HIS A 726 -9.44 8.02 45.21
C HIS A 726 -9.21 7.28 46.53
N ARG A 727 -7.93 7.04 46.90
CA ARG A 727 -7.52 6.40 48.15
C ARG A 727 -7.06 7.38 49.24
N GLN A 728 -7.25 8.69 49.04
CA GLN A 728 -6.85 9.75 49.98
C GLN A 728 -5.34 9.73 50.34
N LEU A 729 -4.50 9.26 49.41
CA LEU A 729 -3.04 9.22 49.56
C LEU A 729 -2.42 10.59 49.25
N LEU A 730 -1.30 10.90 49.89
CA LEU A 730 -0.58 12.15 49.68
C LEU A 730 0.06 12.18 48.28
N TRP A 731 -0.23 13.22 47.50
CA TRP A 731 0.28 13.41 46.13
C TRP A 731 1.25 14.60 46.07
N ASP A 732 2.56 14.32 46.14
CA ASP A 732 3.59 15.34 45.95
C ASP A 732 3.74 15.70 44.46
N LYS A 733 3.12 16.81 44.07
CA LYS A 733 3.20 17.40 42.73
C LYS A 733 4.63 17.75 42.31
N SER A 734 5.54 18.02 43.25
CA SER A 734 6.94 18.37 42.97
C SER A 734 7.76 17.12 42.63
N LEU A 735 7.60 16.04 43.40
CA LEU A 735 8.20 14.74 43.12
C LEU A 735 7.65 14.15 41.81
N ALA A 736 6.33 14.16 41.62
CA ALA A 736 5.69 13.71 40.39
C ALA A 736 6.20 14.47 39.15
N ARG A 737 6.45 15.79 39.25
CA ARG A 737 7.04 16.58 38.15
C ARG A 737 8.49 16.18 37.85
N LYS A 738 9.32 15.92 38.87
CA LYS A 738 10.70 15.45 38.71
C LYS A 738 10.76 14.06 38.06
N LEU A 739 9.94 13.13 38.54
CA LEU A 739 9.86 11.77 37.99
C LEU A 739 9.32 11.77 36.56
N ARG A 740 8.34 12.62 36.25
CA ARG A 740 7.83 12.80 34.88
C ARG A 740 8.90 13.32 33.93
N LEU A 741 9.76 14.24 34.36
CA LEU A 741 10.88 14.73 33.54
C LEU A 741 11.87 13.58 33.24
N ARG A 742 12.23 12.79 34.25
CA ARG A 742 13.07 11.59 34.08
C ARG A 742 12.45 10.55 33.12
N ASP A 743 11.14 10.34 33.18
CA ASP A 743 10.45 9.49 32.20
C ASP A 743 10.57 10.07 30.78
N GLN A 744 10.39 11.39 30.61
CA GLN A 744 10.50 12.05 29.31
C GLN A 744 11.90 11.92 28.71
N GLU A 745 12.95 12.16 29.51
CA GLU A 745 14.35 11.98 29.10
C GLU A 745 14.64 10.53 28.69
N HIS A 746 14.14 9.55 29.45
CA HIS A 746 14.32 8.13 29.13
C HIS A 746 13.61 7.72 27.83
N LEU A 747 12.35 8.15 27.64
CA LEU A 747 11.58 7.84 26.43
C LEU A 747 12.15 8.55 25.18
N GLN A 748 12.66 9.78 25.34
CA GLN A 748 13.39 10.49 24.28
C GLN A 748 14.67 9.72 23.89
N ALA A 749 15.47 9.28 24.86
CA ALA A 749 16.66 8.48 24.59
C ALA A 749 16.35 7.13 23.91
N LEU A 750 15.22 6.49 24.23
CA LEU A 750 14.77 5.29 23.52
C LEU A 750 14.45 5.58 22.04
N PHE A 751 13.82 6.70 21.73
CA PHE A 751 13.49 7.12 20.37
C PHE A 751 14.73 7.53 19.56
N ASP A 752 15.60 8.37 20.14
CA ASP A 752 16.83 8.82 19.49
C ASP A 752 17.81 7.66 19.23
N ASN A 753 17.80 6.61 20.06
CA ASN A 753 18.53 5.37 19.79
C ASN A 753 18.06 4.69 18.49
N ARG A 754 16.74 4.59 18.24
CA ARG A 754 16.21 3.97 16.99
C ARG A 754 16.49 4.82 15.76
N ARG A 755 16.43 6.15 15.89
CA ARG A 755 16.87 7.08 14.83
C ARG A 755 18.36 6.93 14.52
N THR A 756 19.20 6.77 15.55
CA THR A 756 20.64 6.53 15.40
C THR A 756 20.91 5.18 14.73
N MET A 757 20.13 4.13 15.04
CA MET A 757 20.22 2.85 14.33
C MET A 757 19.84 2.97 12.84
N LEU A 758 18.77 3.70 12.49
CA LEU A 758 18.46 3.99 11.08
C LEU A 758 19.61 4.73 10.40
N ARG A 759 20.14 5.78 11.03
CA ARG A 759 21.23 6.59 10.49
C ARG A 759 22.49 5.75 10.25
N ALA A 760 22.91 4.93 11.22
CA ALA A 760 24.07 4.06 11.09
C ALA A 760 23.93 3.02 9.97
N ILE A 761 22.72 2.47 9.76
CA ILE A 761 22.45 1.55 8.63
C ILE A 761 22.56 2.31 7.29
N LEU A 762 22.01 3.52 7.18
CA LEU A 762 22.10 4.33 5.97
C LEU A 762 23.55 4.76 5.66
N GLU A 763 24.28 5.24 6.66
CA GLU A 763 25.70 5.63 6.56
C GLU A 763 26.60 4.44 6.17
N GLN A 764 26.33 3.23 6.68
CA GLN A 764 27.07 2.01 6.29
C GLN A 764 27.00 1.74 4.77
N TYR A 765 25.92 2.15 4.11
CA TYR A 765 25.72 2.00 2.66
C TYR A 765 25.98 3.31 1.88
N GLY A 766 26.67 4.28 2.50
CA GLY A 766 27.05 5.55 1.88
C GLY A 766 25.93 6.59 1.77
N VAL A 767 24.76 6.35 2.39
CA VAL A 767 23.55 7.18 2.25
C VAL A 767 23.54 8.32 3.27
N ALA A 768 24.51 9.22 3.16
CA ALA A 768 24.69 10.35 4.08
C ALA A 768 23.93 11.64 3.66
N THR A 769 23.68 11.84 2.36
CA THR A 769 23.05 13.05 1.81
C THR A 769 21.84 12.73 0.95
N ALA A 770 21.01 13.74 0.68
CA ALA A 770 19.82 13.58 -0.17
C ALA A 770 20.18 13.21 -1.62
N ASP A 771 21.31 13.69 -2.14
CA ASP A 771 21.73 13.47 -3.52
C ASP A 771 22.05 12.01 -3.85
N VAL A 772 22.39 11.18 -2.85
CA VAL A 772 22.64 9.73 -3.05
C VAL A 772 21.41 8.85 -2.81
N LEU A 773 20.24 9.43 -2.47
CA LEU A 773 19.03 8.66 -2.18
C LEU A 773 18.53 7.83 -3.37
N TYR A 774 18.69 8.33 -4.59
CA TYR A 774 18.27 7.59 -5.78
C TYR A 774 19.14 6.35 -6.02
N VAL A 775 20.44 6.42 -5.67
CA VAL A 775 21.34 5.26 -5.66
C VAL A 775 20.90 4.29 -4.57
N ALA A 776 20.61 4.79 -3.36
CA ALA A 776 20.13 4.00 -2.23
C ALA A 776 18.88 3.16 -2.55
N VAL A 777 17.91 3.73 -3.29
CA VAL A 777 16.71 3.01 -3.75
C VAL A 777 17.03 1.81 -4.65
N VAL A 778 18.21 1.78 -5.30
CA VAL A 778 18.66 0.69 -6.18
C VAL A 778 19.64 -0.26 -5.50
N ILE A 779 20.56 0.24 -4.66
CA ILE A 779 21.65 -0.57 -4.08
C ILE A 779 21.29 -1.25 -2.75
N LEU A 780 20.27 -0.78 -2.03
CA LEU A 780 19.92 -1.34 -0.73
C LEU A 780 19.28 -2.71 -0.90
N THR A 781 19.99 -3.73 -0.42
CA THR A 781 19.55 -5.12 -0.46
C THR A 781 18.30 -5.35 0.39
N ASP A 782 17.54 -6.37 0.02
CA ASP A 782 16.17 -6.57 0.46
C ASP A 782 16.09 -6.83 1.99
N ASN A 783 17.11 -7.51 2.56
CA ASN A 783 17.31 -7.64 4.00
C ASN A 783 17.44 -6.30 4.74
N ILE A 784 18.13 -5.31 4.17
CA ILE A 784 18.29 -3.97 4.74
C ILE A 784 16.95 -3.23 4.70
N LEU A 785 16.23 -3.30 3.57
CA LEU A 785 14.89 -2.71 3.45
C LEU A 785 13.93 -3.22 4.53
N ALA A 786 13.94 -4.52 4.83
CA ALA A 786 13.14 -5.08 5.95
C ALA A 786 13.54 -4.53 7.33
N SER A 787 14.82 -4.30 7.59
CA SER A 787 15.28 -3.68 8.84
C SER A 787 14.86 -2.20 8.93
N LEU A 788 14.95 -1.46 7.81
CA LEU A 788 14.47 -0.07 7.73
C LEU A 788 12.95 0.02 7.90
N GLU A 789 12.16 -0.91 7.34
CA GLU A 789 10.70 -0.99 7.54
C GLU A 789 10.33 -1.15 9.02
N TYR A 790 11.02 -2.06 9.73
CA TYR A 790 10.75 -2.34 11.14
C TYR A 790 11.08 -1.14 12.04
N LEU A 791 12.27 -0.54 11.89
CA LEU A 791 12.69 0.61 12.69
C LEU A 791 11.80 1.84 12.45
N GLN A 792 11.40 2.09 11.20
CA GLN A 792 10.46 3.18 10.89
C GLN A 792 9.08 2.95 11.52
N LEU A 793 8.61 1.70 11.58
CA LEU A 793 7.35 1.39 12.26
C LEU A 793 7.44 1.65 13.77
N GLU A 794 8.53 1.26 14.43
CA GLU A 794 8.75 1.60 15.85
C GLU A 794 8.68 3.12 16.07
N LEU A 795 9.41 3.91 15.27
CA LEU A 795 9.42 5.37 15.36
C LEU A 795 8.04 5.97 15.08
N CYS A 796 7.32 5.46 14.08
CA CYS A 796 5.94 5.86 13.79
C CYS A 796 5.00 5.62 14.98
N GLU A 797 5.14 4.50 15.69
CA GLU A 797 4.31 4.18 16.86
C GLU A 797 4.64 5.06 18.06
N MET A 798 5.92 5.38 18.28
CA MET A 798 6.35 6.35 19.29
C MET A 798 5.76 7.74 19.02
N LEU A 799 5.89 8.24 17.78
CA LEU A 799 5.36 9.55 17.38
C LEU A 799 3.83 9.62 17.39
N THR A 800 3.14 8.54 17.03
CA THR A 800 1.68 8.45 17.12
C THR A 800 1.22 8.48 18.59
N ALA A 801 1.95 7.81 19.48
CA ALA A 801 1.60 7.71 20.89
C ALA A 801 1.76 9.03 21.66
N VAL A 802 2.74 9.87 21.30
CA VAL A 802 2.92 11.21 21.88
C VAL A 802 2.06 12.29 21.21
N GLY A 803 1.32 11.95 20.15
CA GLY A 803 0.46 12.87 19.39
C GLY A 803 1.18 13.70 18.32
N TYR A 804 2.47 13.43 18.04
CA TYR A 804 3.20 14.07 16.94
C TYR A 804 2.65 13.62 15.58
N PHE A 805 2.35 12.33 15.43
CA PHE A 805 1.61 11.82 14.27
C PHE A 805 0.13 11.63 14.62
N GLY A 806 -0.68 12.64 14.32
CA GLY A 806 -2.13 12.54 14.39
C GLY A 806 -2.78 12.14 13.07
N ASP A 807 -4.07 12.41 13.00
CA ASP A 807 -4.92 12.14 11.87
C ASP A 807 -4.70 13.10 10.68
N SER A 808 -3.79 12.69 9.81
CA SER A 808 -3.44 13.34 8.54
C SER A 808 -4.35 12.91 7.37
N PHE A 809 -5.47 12.23 7.64
CA PHE A 809 -6.39 11.73 6.61
C PHE A 809 -7.04 12.85 5.78
N HIS A 810 -7.10 14.09 6.27
CA HIS A 810 -7.49 15.25 5.47
C HIS A 810 -6.56 15.44 4.26
N TYR A 811 -5.24 15.46 4.47
CA TYR A 811 -4.27 15.66 3.40
C TYR A 811 -4.32 14.52 2.37
N MET A 812 -4.52 13.28 2.80
CA MET A 812 -4.67 12.10 1.91
C MET A 812 -5.88 12.14 0.96
N LYS A 813 -6.85 13.03 1.16
CA LYS A 813 -7.99 13.20 0.23
C LYS A 813 -7.56 13.73 -1.13
N HIS A 814 -6.50 14.51 -1.12
CA HIS A 814 -5.80 14.97 -2.30
C HIS A 814 -4.80 13.88 -2.72
N ARG A 815 -4.52 13.74 -4.02
CA ARG A 815 -3.66 12.68 -4.57
C ARG A 815 -2.17 12.95 -4.29
N ILE A 816 -1.80 13.06 -3.01
CA ILE A 816 -0.45 13.41 -2.58
C ILE A 816 0.52 12.28 -2.97
N PRO A 817 1.60 12.58 -3.73
CA PRO A 817 2.56 11.57 -4.17
C PRO A 817 3.23 10.79 -3.04
N MET A 818 3.47 11.45 -1.90
CA MET A 818 4.23 10.94 -0.77
C MET A 818 3.36 10.73 0.48
N ILE A 819 3.67 9.72 1.28
CA ILE A 819 2.89 9.33 2.47
C ILE A 819 3.74 9.33 3.73
N GLN A 820 3.13 9.81 4.82
CA GLN A 820 3.78 10.06 6.10
C GLN A 820 2.80 9.87 7.28
N GLY A 821 3.28 10.13 8.49
CA GLY A 821 2.47 10.17 9.70
C GLY A 821 1.75 8.87 10.03
N LYS A 822 0.58 8.98 10.66
CA LYS A 822 -0.29 7.84 11.02
C LYS A 822 -0.70 6.99 9.81
N ASN A 823 -0.78 7.59 8.62
CA ASN A 823 -1.10 6.87 7.39
C ASN A 823 0.08 6.03 6.88
N TYR A 824 1.32 6.55 6.95
CA TYR A 824 2.51 5.74 6.67
C TYR A 824 2.73 4.64 7.72
N ARG A 825 2.47 4.95 9.00
CA ARG A 825 2.43 3.94 10.08
C ARG A 825 1.50 2.79 9.71
N ASN A 826 0.31 3.09 9.20
CA ASN A 826 -0.66 2.07 8.80
C ASN A 826 -0.25 1.32 7.52
N LEU A 827 0.39 1.98 6.54
CA LEU A 827 1.00 1.31 5.39
C LEU A 827 2.05 0.27 5.82
N LEU A 828 2.89 0.60 6.80
CA LEU A 828 3.89 -0.32 7.34
C LEU A 828 3.27 -1.45 8.18
N ALA A 829 2.25 -1.15 8.99
CA ALA A 829 1.65 -2.09 9.94
C ALA A 829 0.56 -3.01 9.35
N HIS A 830 -0.05 -2.66 8.22
CA HIS A 830 -1.25 -3.30 7.67
C HIS A 830 -1.09 -3.58 6.16
N ASP A 831 -2.20 -3.85 5.48
CA ASP A 831 -2.24 -3.95 4.02
C ASP A 831 -1.85 -2.61 3.36
N SER A 832 -0.77 -2.65 2.58
CA SER A 832 -0.21 -1.52 1.84
C SER A 832 -0.96 -1.20 0.54
N LEU A 833 -1.83 -2.10 0.04
CA LEU A 833 -2.40 -1.99 -1.31
C LEU A 833 -3.18 -0.68 -1.53
N SER A 834 -4.14 -0.33 -0.68
CA SER A 834 -4.91 0.91 -0.83
C SER A 834 -4.04 2.16 -0.68
N TYR A 835 -3.06 2.16 0.22
CA TYR A 835 -2.12 3.27 0.36
C TYR A 835 -1.19 3.42 -0.86
N ASN A 836 -0.80 2.31 -1.48
CA ASN A 836 -0.03 2.29 -2.73
C ASN A 836 -0.87 2.74 -3.94
N LEU A 837 -2.19 2.58 -3.92
CA LEU A 837 -3.08 3.17 -4.92
C LEU A 837 -3.28 4.68 -4.69
N LEU A 838 -3.43 5.11 -3.43
CA LEU A 838 -3.60 6.52 -3.06
C LEU A 838 -2.36 7.39 -3.33
N THR A 839 -1.18 6.79 -3.53
CA THR A 839 0.12 7.49 -3.58
C THR A 839 0.91 7.16 -4.84
N ALA A 840 1.66 8.12 -5.38
CA ALA A 840 2.43 7.96 -6.63
C ALA A 840 3.93 7.65 -6.42
N SER A 841 4.33 7.29 -5.19
CA SER A 841 5.74 7.18 -4.77
C SER A 841 6.42 5.83 -5.00
N GLY A 842 5.69 4.80 -5.48
CA GLY A 842 6.24 3.45 -5.62
C GLY A 842 6.80 2.92 -4.29
N ASP A 843 7.88 2.14 -4.33
CA ASP A 843 8.56 1.66 -3.12
C ASP A 843 9.65 2.61 -2.60
N SER A 844 10.06 3.61 -3.40
CA SER A 844 11.09 4.60 -3.03
C SER A 844 10.79 5.34 -1.72
N LYS A 845 9.49 5.52 -1.39
CA LYS A 845 9.03 6.10 -0.12
C LYS A 845 9.62 5.45 1.13
N LEU A 846 9.99 4.16 1.06
CA LEU A 846 10.57 3.45 2.18
C LEU A 846 11.95 4.01 2.57
N VAL A 847 12.82 4.20 1.57
CA VAL A 847 14.19 4.71 1.74
C VAL A 847 14.16 6.21 2.04
N ILE A 848 13.28 6.95 1.35
CA ILE A 848 13.11 8.39 1.55
C ILE A 848 12.62 8.68 2.98
N ASN A 849 11.57 8.01 3.46
CA ASN A 849 11.12 8.18 4.84
C ASN A 849 12.20 7.73 5.83
N ALA A 850 12.92 6.62 5.61
CA ALA A 850 14.02 6.19 6.48
C ALA A 850 15.07 7.30 6.67
N PHE A 851 15.44 7.97 5.58
CA PHE A 851 16.38 9.09 5.60
C PHE A 851 15.83 10.30 6.36
N VAL A 852 14.56 10.69 6.13
CA VAL A 852 13.92 11.78 6.87
C VAL A 852 13.86 11.48 8.37
N PHE A 853 13.47 10.26 8.77
CA PHE A 853 13.53 9.81 10.18
C PHE A 853 14.93 9.89 10.77
N ALA A 854 15.96 9.53 9.99
CA ALA A 854 17.34 9.53 10.42
C ALA A 854 17.93 10.95 10.56
N GLN A 855 17.54 11.90 9.70
CA GLN A 855 18.13 13.24 9.68
C GLN A 855 17.33 14.30 10.44
N THR A 856 16.00 14.19 10.51
CA THR A 856 15.15 15.23 11.14
C THR A 856 15.02 15.01 12.65
N ASP A 857 15.53 15.94 13.45
CA ASP A 857 15.47 15.87 14.92
C ASP A 857 14.08 16.22 15.47
N VAL A 858 13.60 15.42 16.43
CA VAL A 858 12.27 15.57 17.05
C VAL A 858 12.36 15.45 18.57
N ARG A 859 11.79 16.44 19.26
CA ARG A 859 11.59 16.45 20.71
C ARG A 859 10.17 15.97 21.02
N LEU A 860 10.05 14.73 21.52
CA LEU A 860 8.77 14.02 21.68
C LEU A 860 7.75 14.69 22.61
N PHE A 861 8.21 15.53 23.54
CA PHE A 861 7.39 16.07 24.62
C PHE A 861 7.33 17.60 24.64
N GLU A 862 7.87 18.26 23.61
CA GLU A 862 7.74 19.70 23.42
C GLU A 862 6.42 20.02 22.72
N ARG A 863 5.83 21.17 23.05
CA ARG A 863 4.50 21.55 22.55
C ARG A 863 4.65 22.28 21.22
N GLN A 864 4.40 21.58 20.11
CA GLN A 864 4.38 22.20 18.78
C GLN A 864 3.22 23.19 18.63
N SER A 865 3.43 24.22 17.82
CA SER A 865 2.37 25.01 17.22
C SER A 865 1.77 24.22 16.06
N ASN A 866 0.57 23.68 16.23
CA ASN A 866 -0.21 23.13 15.12
C ASN A 866 -0.73 24.29 14.26
N GLU A 867 0.13 24.87 13.43
CA GLU A 867 -0.27 25.84 12.43
C GLU A 867 -1.08 25.11 11.34
N THR A 868 -2.35 25.46 11.20
CA THR A 868 -3.23 24.90 10.18
C THR A 868 -2.84 25.46 8.82
N VAL A 869 -1.92 24.78 8.12
CA VAL A 869 -1.52 25.16 6.77
C VAL A 869 -2.66 24.84 5.79
N HIS A 870 -3.29 25.89 5.24
CA HIS A 870 -4.25 25.74 4.15
C HIS A 870 -3.49 25.50 2.84
N LEU A 871 -3.53 24.26 2.35
CA LEU A 871 -2.90 23.82 1.11
C LEU A 871 -3.97 23.61 0.03
N ASN A 872 -3.77 24.20 -1.16
CA ASN A 872 -4.69 24.06 -2.29
C ASN A 872 -4.14 23.07 -3.31
N PHE A 873 -4.84 21.96 -3.54
CA PHE A 873 -4.44 20.91 -4.46
C PHE A 873 -5.39 20.81 -5.68
N PRO A 874 -4.97 20.17 -6.79
CA PRO A 874 -5.80 20.07 -7.99
C PRO A 874 -7.16 19.42 -7.70
N THR A 875 -8.21 19.97 -8.30
CA THR A 875 -9.57 19.44 -8.16
C THR A 875 -9.76 18.20 -9.04
N LEU A 876 -10.84 17.46 -8.79
CA LEU A 876 -11.23 16.36 -9.68
C LEU A 876 -11.47 16.84 -11.12
N GLN A 877 -12.02 18.04 -11.30
CA GLN A 877 -12.27 18.64 -12.62
C GLN A 877 -10.95 18.92 -13.36
N ASP A 878 -9.91 19.41 -12.67
CA ASP A 878 -8.58 19.57 -13.26
C ASP A 878 -8.03 18.23 -13.76
N THR A 879 -8.16 17.16 -12.97
CA THR A 879 -7.70 15.83 -13.41
C THR A 879 -8.47 15.29 -14.60
N TYR A 880 -9.78 15.56 -14.72
CA TYR A 880 -10.54 15.18 -15.90
C TYR A 880 -10.07 15.97 -17.13
N ARG A 881 -9.94 17.29 -17.03
CA ARG A 881 -9.42 18.15 -18.11
C ARG A 881 -8.07 17.62 -18.64
N TRP A 882 -7.14 17.27 -17.74
CA TRP A 882 -5.83 16.76 -18.14
C TRP A 882 -5.85 15.42 -18.89
N VAL A 883 -6.82 14.53 -18.59
CA VAL A 883 -7.05 13.28 -19.34
C VAL A 883 -7.73 13.58 -20.68
N GLU A 884 -8.65 14.55 -20.72
CA GLU A 884 -9.31 14.96 -21.96
C GLU A 884 -8.32 15.60 -22.95
N GLU A 885 -7.42 16.45 -22.49
CA GLU A 885 -6.30 16.99 -23.27
C GLU A 885 -5.45 15.88 -23.91
N GLN A 886 -5.09 14.83 -23.16
CA GLN A 886 -4.32 13.68 -23.69
C GLN A 886 -5.11 12.90 -24.76
N GLN A 887 -6.43 12.73 -24.58
CA GLN A 887 -7.25 12.05 -25.56
C GLN A 887 -7.55 12.90 -26.81
N GLN A 888 -7.66 14.22 -26.68
CA GLN A 888 -7.78 15.14 -27.81
C GLN A 888 -6.50 15.08 -28.66
N LEU A 889 -5.32 15.14 -28.03
CA LEU A 889 -4.04 14.98 -28.71
C LEU A 889 -3.95 13.61 -29.42
N LEU A 890 -4.27 12.51 -28.73
CA LEU A 890 -4.28 11.17 -29.34
C LEU A 890 -5.28 11.05 -30.49
N ALA A 891 -6.45 11.70 -30.40
CA ALA A 891 -7.46 11.70 -31.46
C ALA A 891 -7.04 12.54 -32.67
N ALA A 892 -6.35 13.67 -32.45
CA ALA A 892 -5.77 14.49 -33.51
C ALA A 892 -4.67 13.72 -34.26
N LEU A 893 -3.72 13.12 -33.53
CA LEU A 893 -2.65 12.27 -34.09
C LEU A 893 -3.21 11.08 -34.89
N LYS A 894 -4.28 10.42 -34.40
CA LYS A 894 -4.96 9.32 -35.13
C LYS A 894 -5.68 9.77 -36.41
N LYS A 895 -5.96 11.06 -36.56
CA LYS A 895 -6.60 11.66 -37.75
C LYS A 895 -5.61 12.36 -38.68
N ASP A 896 -4.34 12.43 -38.30
CA ASP A 896 -3.32 13.28 -38.92
C ASP A 896 -3.69 14.78 -38.92
N ASP A 897 -4.50 15.20 -37.94
CA ASP A 897 -4.93 16.59 -37.77
C ASP A 897 -3.88 17.38 -36.97
N LEU A 898 -2.81 17.77 -37.68
CA LEU A 898 -1.69 18.53 -37.13
C LEU A 898 -2.14 19.87 -36.51
N ALA A 899 -3.16 20.53 -37.07
CA ALA A 899 -3.67 21.80 -36.55
C ALA A 899 -4.40 21.59 -35.20
N GLN A 900 -5.24 20.56 -35.08
CA GLN A 900 -5.87 20.20 -33.80
C GLN A 900 -4.84 19.73 -32.76
N ALA A 901 -3.79 19.01 -33.20
CA ALA A 901 -2.68 18.62 -32.33
C ALA A 901 -1.93 19.85 -31.80
N MET A 902 -1.57 20.80 -32.67
CA MET A 902 -0.94 22.08 -32.29
C MET A 902 -1.82 22.86 -31.31
N GLN A 903 -3.11 23.03 -31.57
CA GLN A 903 -4.01 23.76 -30.65
C GLN A 903 -4.07 23.11 -29.26
N THR A 904 -4.03 21.77 -29.20
CA THR A 904 -4.03 21.01 -27.94
C THR A 904 -2.69 21.17 -27.19
N LEU A 905 -1.56 21.20 -27.90
CA LEU A 905 -0.23 21.39 -27.32
C LEU A 905 -0.02 22.85 -26.83
N ILE A 906 -0.46 23.84 -27.62
CA ILE A 906 -0.33 25.27 -27.33
C ILE A 906 -1.24 25.70 -26.16
N SER A 907 -2.33 24.98 -25.89
CA SER A 907 -3.25 25.27 -24.77
C SER A 907 -2.66 25.11 -23.34
N CYS A 908 -1.36 24.85 -23.20
CA CYS A 908 -0.59 25.12 -21.98
C CYS A 908 0.06 26.51 -22.07
N PRO A 909 -0.65 27.61 -21.75
CA PRO A 909 -0.37 28.94 -22.28
C PRO A 909 1.00 29.50 -21.87
N ILE A 910 1.85 29.77 -22.85
CA ILE A 910 2.79 30.89 -22.76
C ILE A 910 1.95 32.08 -23.25
N SER A 911 1.42 32.88 -22.31
CA SER A 911 0.48 33.96 -22.61
C SER A 911 1.20 35.23 -23.07
N ASP A 912 0.83 35.72 -24.27
CA ASP A 912 1.02 37.07 -24.86
C ASP A 912 2.32 37.86 -24.52
#